data_AF-A0A8C4YN53-F1
#
_entry.id   AF-A0A8C4YN53-F1
#
_cell.length_a   1.000
_cell.length_b   1.000
_cell.length_c   1.000
_cell.angle_alpha   90.00
_cell.angle_beta   90.00
_cell.angle_gamma   90.00
#
_symmetry.space_group_name_H-M   'P 1'
#
loop_
_entity.id
_entity.type
_entity.pdbx_description
1 polymer ?
#
loop_
_entity_poly.entity_id
_entity_poly.type
_entity_poly.pdbx_seq_one_letter_code
_entity_poly.pdbx_strand_id
1 'polypeptide(L)'
;MARCLVFDQKVWSKRGPDSVQSLWAGLAGRCQVIIAPAPTQPGSPREMRSQNGSVISRTGAAGLWLAGQALLQRGSPFTSAPLLFCLQGYEGLVEGGENIKRANWLSVSNIIQLGGTIIGSARCKAFTTREGRLLAACNLVQHGITNLCVIGGDGSLTGANIFRTEWGGLLEELVKDGKITEEVAKKYCHLNIVGLVGSIDNDFCGTDMTIGTDSALHRIMEVIDAITTTAQSHQRTFVLEVMGRHCGYLALVSALASGADWLFIPEAPPEDGWEDFMCARLGETRSRGSRLNIIIIAEGAIDRNGKPISSSYVKDLVVQRLGFDTRVTVLGHVQRGGTPSAFDRVLSSKMGMEAVMALLEATPDTPACVVSLSGNQSVRLPLMECVQVGFDVIVVWSDWLIESGFLSRSFENNWNIYKLLAHQKIAHEKVSRGGSGLAILNVGAPAAGMNAAVRSAVRIGISQGHTVYVVNDGFEGLSKGQVHLSCLTAAGGRHRHLLLSLHRTLPKTSMEKIVENVRKFNIHGLLVVGGFEGGVQLVEARGQYEELCIVMCVIPATISNNVPGTDFSLGCDTAVNAAMESCDRIKQSASGTKRRVFIVETMGGYCGYLSTVTGIAVGADAAYVYEDPFTIHDLKANVEHLTEKMKTDIQRGLVLRNEKCHEHYTTEFLYNLYSSEGRGIFDCRINVLGHLQQGGAPTPFDRNYGTKLGVKAMLWMSEKLQEAYRKGRVFANSADSACVIGLRKKTVAFSPVTELKKVTDFEHRLPQEQWWLNLRLMLKMLANYQISLTEYISGKMEHVTRRTLSIEKGF
;
A
#
# COMPACT_ATOMS: atom_id res chain seq x y z
N MET A 1 -4.95 8.20 36.57
CA MET A 1 -6.10 7.32 36.84
C MET A 1 -6.75 6.88 35.53
N ALA A 2 -6.07 5.98 34.81
CA ALA A 2 -6.62 5.28 33.65
C ALA A 2 -6.98 3.87 34.13
N ARG A 3 -8.27 3.57 34.28
CA ARG A 3 -8.70 2.18 34.52
C ARG A 3 -8.79 1.49 33.15
N CYS A 4 -7.68 0.87 32.74
CA CYS A 4 -7.71 -0.24 31.81
C CYS A 4 -8.59 -1.34 32.41
N LEU A 5 -9.61 -1.76 31.68
CA LEU A 5 -10.27 -3.03 31.96
C LEU A 5 -9.25 -4.12 31.63
N VAL A 6 -8.62 -4.67 32.67
CA VAL A 6 -7.93 -5.96 32.61
C VAL A 6 -9.04 -7.00 32.44
N PHE A 7 -9.16 -7.56 31.24
CA PHE A 7 -10.04 -8.70 31.01
C PHE A 7 -9.29 -9.98 31.40
N ASP A 8 -9.82 -10.68 32.39
CA ASP A 8 -9.28 -11.92 32.95
C ASP A 8 -9.38 -13.07 31.93
N GLN A 9 -8.23 -13.64 31.54
CA GLN A 9 -8.09 -14.72 30.55
C GLN A 9 -8.89 -16.00 30.91
N LYS A 10 -9.33 -16.18 32.17
CA LYS A 10 -10.13 -17.34 32.57
C LYS A 10 -11.58 -17.36 32.05
N VAL A 11 -12.08 -16.27 31.47
CA VAL A 11 -13.47 -16.20 30.96
C VAL A 11 -13.61 -16.79 29.55
N TRP A 12 -12.51 -16.91 28.78
CA TRP A 12 -12.53 -17.32 27.37
C TRP A 12 -12.82 -18.81 27.14
N SER A 13 -12.50 -19.70 28.08
CA SER A 13 -12.63 -21.15 27.86
C SER A 13 -14.02 -21.75 28.11
N LYS A 14 -15.02 -20.95 28.53
CA LYS A 14 -16.32 -21.46 29.01
C LYS A 14 -17.55 -21.06 28.20
N ARG A 15 -17.40 -20.36 27.07
CA ARG A 15 -18.53 -19.72 26.39
C ARG A 15 -18.54 -20.06 24.90
N GLY A 16 -19.62 -20.75 24.48
CA GLY A 16 -19.82 -21.21 23.10
C GLY A 16 -20.02 -20.07 22.08
N PRO A 17 -20.02 -20.37 20.77
CA PRO A 17 -19.96 -19.40 19.67
C PRO A 17 -21.04 -18.29 19.73
N ASP A 18 -22.26 -18.60 20.18
CA ASP A 18 -23.38 -17.63 20.26
C ASP A 18 -23.20 -16.57 21.35
N SER A 19 -22.42 -16.87 22.39
CA SER A 19 -22.17 -15.94 23.51
C SER A 19 -21.03 -14.95 23.27
N VAL A 20 -20.33 -15.09 22.15
CA VAL A 20 -19.24 -14.20 21.72
C VAL A 20 -19.76 -13.11 20.77
N GLN A 21 -20.77 -13.40 19.94
CA GLN A 21 -21.46 -12.39 19.12
C GLN A 21 -22.06 -11.25 19.98
N SER A 22 -22.53 -11.56 21.19
CA SER A 22 -23.04 -10.55 22.14
C SER A 22 -21.93 -9.73 22.82
N LEU A 23 -20.70 -10.26 22.94
CA LEU A 23 -19.55 -9.53 23.48
C LEU A 23 -18.97 -8.53 22.46
N TRP A 24 -18.96 -8.91 21.17
CA TRP A 24 -18.58 -8.00 20.07
C TRP A 24 -19.67 -6.99 19.72
N ALA A 25 -20.95 -7.32 19.94
CA ALA A 25 -22.05 -6.36 19.89
C ALA A 25 -21.91 -5.19 20.89
N GLY A 26 -21.09 -5.35 21.93
CA GLY A 26 -20.72 -4.28 22.88
C GLY A 26 -19.75 -3.23 22.32
N LEU A 27 -19.20 -3.42 21.12
CA LEU A 27 -18.22 -2.55 20.48
C LEU A 27 -18.79 -1.91 19.21
N ALA A 28 -19.76 -1.01 19.37
CA ALA A 28 -20.02 0.02 18.36
C ALA A 28 -18.79 0.97 18.31
N GLY A 29 -17.76 0.52 17.60
CA GLY A 29 -16.52 1.24 17.37
C GLY A 29 -16.74 2.48 16.53
N ARG A 30 -15.70 3.32 16.44
CA ARG A 30 -15.70 4.50 15.57
C ARG A 30 -15.77 4.04 14.10
N CYS A 31 -16.87 4.35 13.42
CA CYS A 31 -17.03 4.17 11.96
C CYS A 31 -17.49 5.43 11.25
N GLN A 32 -17.40 5.39 9.92
CA GLN A 32 -18.12 6.26 9.01
C GLN A 32 -19.30 5.48 8.44
N VAL A 33 -20.42 6.16 8.25
CA VAL A 33 -21.62 5.58 7.66
C VAL A 33 -22.04 6.45 6.48
N ILE A 34 -22.11 5.85 5.30
CA ILE A 34 -22.56 6.48 4.06
C ILE A 34 -23.79 5.74 3.61
N ILE A 35 -24.78 6.48 3.13
CA ILE A 35 -26.11 5.97 2.97
C ILE A 35 -26.67 6.37 1.60
N ALA A 36 -27.39 5.46 0.93
CA ALA A 36 -28.09 5.77 -0.30
C ALA A 36 -29.58 5.36 -0.20
N PRO A 37 -30.51 6.26 -0.60
CA PRO A 37 -31.92 5.96 -0.71
C PRO A 37 -32.24 5.21 -2.00
N ALA A 38 -33.41 4.57 -2.02
CA ALA A 38 -33.97 4.00 -3.24
C ALA A 38 -34.17 5.10 -4.31
N PRO A 39 -33.96 4.80 -5.60
CA PRO A 39 -33.99 5.79 -6.68
C PRO A 39 -35.34 6.51 -6.79
N THR A 40 -35.47 7.75 -6.28
CA THR A 40 -36.61 8.67 -6.53
C THR A 40 -36.24 10.17 -6.31
N GLN A 41 -37.07 11.08 -6.84
CA GLN A 41 -36.83 12.47 -7.29
C GLN A 41 -36.32 13.53 -6.26
N PRO A 42 -35.72 14.67 -6.72
CA PRO A 42 -34.86 15.54 -5.90
C PRO A 42 -35.54 16.77 -5.25
N GLY A 43 -35.16 17.08 -4.00
CA GLY A 43 -35.47 18.34 -3.27
C GLY A 43 -34.21 19.17 -2.89
N SER A 44 -34.39 20.47 -2.65
CA SER A 44 -33.40 21.58 -2.65
C SER A 44 -32.46 21.68 -1.42
N PRO A 45 -31.26 22.32 -1.53
CA PRO A 45 -30.22 22.32 -0.49
C PRO A 45 -30.16 23.58 0.41
N ARG A 46 -29.67 23.43 1.65
CA ARG A 46 -29.15 24.51 2.52
C ARG A 46 -27.78 24.10 3.10
N GLU A 47 -26.87 25.07 3.21
CA GLU A 47 -25.45 24.92 3.60
C GLU A 47 -25.19 25.12 5.11
N MET A 48 -24.22 24.39 5.71
CA MET A 48 -23.00 24.96 6.36
C MET A 48 -22.19 23.99 7.24
N ARG A 49 -20.86 24.20 7.16
CA ARG A 49 -19.67 24.07 8.07
C ARG A 49 -19.57 22.99 9.16
N SER A 50 -18.40 22.31 9.21
CA SER A 50 -18.01 21.23 10.15
C SER A 50 -16.79 21.56 11.04
N GLN A 51 -16.67 20.86 12.17
CA GLN A 51 -15.51 20.82 13.09
C GLN A 51 -15.11 19.35 13.48
N ASN A 52 -13.80 19.09 13.45
CA ASN A 52 -12.91 18.06 14.06
C ASN A 52 -13.38 16.66 14.57
N GLY A 53 -12.68 15.59 14.14
CA GLY A 53 -12.24 14.48 15.03
C GLY A 53 -12.21 13.00 14.54
N SER A 54 -10.99 12.43 14.42
CA SER A 54 -10.58 10.99 14.31
C SER A 54 -10.49 10.29 12.94
N VAL A 55 -9.78 9.16 12.88
CA VAL A 55 -8.97 8.73 11.70
C VAL A 55 -9.46 7.42 11.10
N ILE A 56 -10.04 7.55 9.91
CA ILE A 56 -10.17 6.60 8.81
C ILE A 56 -10.12 7.48 7.55
N SER A 57 -9.34 7.15 6.51
CA SER A 57 -9.03 8.11 5.44
C SER A 57 -10.27 8.74 4.79
N ARG A 58 -10.22 10.07 4.56
CA ARG A 58 -11.29 10.84 3.85
C ARG A 58 -11.47 10.39 2.41
N THR A 59 -10.50 9.67 1.88
CA THR A 59 -10.48 9.15 0.52
C THR A 59 -11.42 7.97 0.31
N GLY A 60 -11.77 7.22 1.38
CA GLY A 60 -12.84 6.21 1.30
C GLY A 60 -14.20 6.83 1.01
N ALA A 61 -14.54 7.91 1.72
CA ALA A 61 -15.78 8.67 1.47
C ALA A 61 -15.76 9.41 0.12
N ALA A 62 -14.60 9.93 -0.31
CA ALA A 62 -14.45 10.52 -1.65
C ALA A 62 -14.61 9.46 -2.76
N GLY A 63 -14.00 8.28 -2.60
CA GLY A 63 -14.10 7.16 -3.54
C GLY A 63 -15.53 6.63 -3.72
N LEU A 64 -16.23 6.41 -2.59
CA LEU A 64 -17.66 6.04 -2.58
C LEU A 64 -18.54 7.10 -3.23
N TRP A 65 -18.27 8.38 -2.98
CA TRP A 65 -19.07 9.46 -3.53
C TRP A 65 -18.85 9.66 -5.04
N LEU A 66 -17.60 9.62 -5.48
CA LEU A 66 -17.22 9.83 -6.89
C LEU A 66 -17.71 8.71 -7.80
N ALA A 67 -17.68 7.46 -7.32
CA ALA A 67 -18.30 6.34 -8.02
C ALA A 67 -19.83 6.43 -8.05
N GLY A 68 -20.44 6.77 -6.91
CA GLY A 68 -21.90 7.01 -6.81
C GLY A 68 -22.41 8.08 -7.77
N GLN A 69 -21.57 9.05 -8.17
CA GLN A 69 -21.96 10.12 -9.10
C GLN A 69 -21.66 9.84 -10.56
N ALA A 70 -20.60 9.09 -10.87
CA ALA A 70 -20.43 8.55 -12.21
C ALA A 70 -21.62 7.66 -12.61
N LEU A 71 -22.25 7.01 -11.62
CA LEU A 71 -23.52 6.29 -11.75
C LEU A 71 -24.75 7.19 -11.89
N LEU A 72 -24.69 8.45 -11.46
CA LEU A 72 -25.78 9.44 -11.55
C LEU A 72 -25.81 10.20 -12.89
N GLN A 73 -24.96 9.84 -13.85
CA GLN A 73 -24.90 10.52 -15.14
C GLN A 73 -26.12 10.21 -16.00
N ARG A 74 -26.75 11.27 -16.52
CA ARG A 74 -27.90 11.23 -17.43
C ARG A 74 -27.57 10.38 -18.67
N GLY A 75 -28.04 9.13 -18.68
CA GLY A 75 -27.88 8.21 -19.81
C GLY A 75 -28.11 6.74 -19.46
N SER A 76 -27.87 6.33 -18.21
CA SER A 76 -28.23 4.99 -17.74
C SER A 76 -29.70 4.96 -17.29
N PRO A 77 -30.52 3.98 -17.74
CA PRO A 77 -31.88 3.78 -17.21
C PRO A 77 -31.90 3.35 -15.73
N PHE A 78 -30.73 3.08 -15.13
CA PHE A 78 -30.58 2.69 -13.72
C PHE A 78 -30.03 3.86 -12.88
N THR A 79 -30.98 4.50 -12.17
CA THR A 79 -30.89 5.12 -10.83
C THR A 79 -30.27 6.50 -10.61
N SER A 80 -31.14 7.49 -10.39
CA SER A 80 -30.86 8.81 -9.80
C SER A 80 -30.91 8.80 -8.25
N ALA A 81 -30.15 7.93 -7.57
CA ALA A 81 -30.18 7.80 -6.11
C ALA A 81 -29.29 8.86 -5.38
N PRO A 82 -29.83 9.79 -4.58
CA PRO A 82 -29.03 10.82 -3.91
C PRO A 82 -28.19 10.28 -2.74
N LEU A 83 -26.87 10.42 -2.77
CA LEU A 83 -26.00 10.00 -1.64
C LEU A 83 -26.19 10.88 -0.39
N LEU A 84 -26.18 10.24 0.79
CA LEU A 84 -26.30 10.85 2.11
C LEU A 84 -25.08 10.50 2.98
N PHE A 85 -24.64 11.45 3.79
CA PHE A 85 -23.62 11.30 4.82
C PHE A 85 -24.26 11.18 6.19
N CYS A 86 -23.83 10.19 6.96
CA CYS A 86 -24.17 10.08 8.37
C CYS A 86 -23.00 10.60 9.20
N LEU A 87 -23.25 11.71 9.90
CA LEU A 87 -22.27 12.33 10.78
C LEU A 87 -22.05 11.48 12.03
N GLN A 88 -20.83 11.49 12.57
CA GLN A 88 -20.47 10.80 13.81
C GLN A 88 -20.69 9.27 13.82
N GLY A 89 -20.83 8.64 12.65
CA GLY A 89 -20.98 7.18 12.54
C GLY A 89 -22.33 6.70 13.07
N TYR A 90 -22.34 5.61 13.84
CA TYR A 90 -23.59 5.06 14.41
C TYR A 90 -24.31 6.03 15.35
N GLU A 91 -23.60 6.95 15.99
CA GLU A 91 -24.24 7.94 16.87
C GLU A 91 -25.21 8.81 16.06
N GLY A 92 -24.76 9.38 14.93
CA GLY A 92 -25.64 10.16 14.07
C GLY A 92 -26.71 9.34 13.38
N LEU A 93 -26.51 8.02 13.23
CA LEU A 93 -27.54 7.11 12.72
C LEU A 93 -28.70 6.99 13.72
N VAL A 94 -28.37 6.88 15.01
CA VAL A 94 -29.35 6.84 16.11
C VAL A 94 -30.01 8.20 16.33
N GLU A 95 -29.24 9.28 16.32
CA GLU A 95 -29.75 10.64 16.53
C GLU A 95 -30.63 11.13 15.37
N GLY A 96 -30.30 10.73 14.13
CA GLY A 96 -31.05 11.12 12.93
C GLY A 96 -31.02 12.62 12.63
N GLY A 97 -32.04 13.10 11.91
CA GLY A 97 -32.23 14.52 11.58
C GLY A 97 -31.03 15.14 10.85
N GLU A 98 -30.49 16.23 11.40
CA GLU A 98 -29.33 16.95 10.85
C GLU A 98 -28.06 16.10 10.77
N ASN A 99 -28.00 14.94 11.43
CA ASN A 99 -26.85 14.06 11.28
C ASN A 99 -26.86 13.25 9.97
N ILE A 100 -28.00 13.17 9.27
CA ILE A 100 -28.10 12.51 7.96
C ILE A 100 -28.25 13.60 6.88
N LYS A 101 -27.13 13.95 6.23
CA LYS A 101 -27.07 15.09 5.29
C LYS A 101 -26.86 14.64 3.85
N ARG A 102 -27.54 15.29 2.90
CA ARG A 102 -27.30 15.04 1.47
C ARG A 102 -25.91 15.52 1.06
N ALA A 103 -25.16 14.64 0.40
CA ALA A 103 -23.86 14.95 -0.16
C ALA A 103 -23.99 15.51 -1.59
N ASN A 104 -23.15 16.48 -1.95
CA ASN A 104 -23.06 17.07 -3.30
C ASN A 104 -21.60 17.15 -3.80
N TRP A 105 -21.39 17.53 -5.07
CA TRP A 105 -20.05 17.53 -5.69
C TRP A 105 -19.06 18.47 -5.01
N LEU A 106 -19.57 19.54 -4.43
CA LEU A 106 -18.77 20.45 -3.63
C LEU A 106 -18.34 19.82 -2.29
N SER A 107 -19.21 19.04 -1.64
CA SER A 107 -19.01 18.49 -0.29
C SER A 107 -17.85 17.50 -0.17
N VAL A 108 -17.44 16.87 -1.27
CA VAL A 108 -16.24 16.01 -1.33
C VAL A 108 -15.13 16.56 -2.21
N SER A 109 -15.30 17.79 -2.70
CA SER A 109 -14.26 18.45 -3.47
C SER A 109 -13.06 18.76 -2.58
N ASN A 110 -11.85 18.48 -3.06
CA ASN A 110 -10.60 18.80 -2.36
C ASN A 110 -10.34 18.06 -1.04
N ILE A 111 -11.02 16.94 -0.78
CA ILE A 111 -10.83 16.20 0.48
C ILE A 111 -9.79 15.09 0.37
N ILE A 112 -9.34 14.75 -0.85
CA ILE A 112 -8.49 13.58 -1.11
C ILE A 112 -7.12 13.67 -0.40
N GLN A 113 -6.62 14.88 -0.18
CA GLN A 113 -5.36 15.14 0.52
C GLN A 113 -5.50 15.34 2.03
N LEU A 114 -6.72 15.32 2.57
CA LEU A 114 -6.96 15.62 3.96
C LEU A 114 -6.98 14.33 4.80
N GLY A 115 -6.28 14.33 5.94
CA GLY A 115 -6.30 13.21 6.90
C GLY A 115 -7.50 13.22 7.85
N GLY A 116 -7.86 12.08 8.43
CA GLY A 116 -9.03 11.96 9.34
C GLY A 116 -10.33 11.64 8.60
N THR A 117 -11.50 11.90 9.20
CA THR A 117 -12.83 11.85 8.53
C THR A 117 -13.52 13.22 8.52
N ILE A 118 -14.15 13.60 7.39
CA ILE A 118 -14.94 14.85 7.32
C ILE A 118 -16.32 14.72 7.97
N ILE A 119 -16.85 13.49 8.01
CA ILE A 119 -18.18 13.19 8.58
C ILE A 119 -18.10 12.90 10.08
N GLY A 120 -16.91 12.94 10.68
CA GLY A 120 -16.74 12.59 12.09
C GLY A 120 -16.90 11.09 12.33
N SER A 121 -16.59 10.67 13.56
CA SER A 121 -16.76 9.29 13.99
C SER A 121 -16.76 9.22 15.52
N ALA A 122 -17.91 8.84 16.09
CA ALA A 122 -18.08 8.68 17.53
C ALA A 122 -18.24 7.20 17.90
N ARG A 123 -17.96 6.88 19.17
CA ARG A 123 -18.36 5.59 19.75
C ARG A 123 -19.82 5.71 20.15
N CYS A 124 -20.66 4.75 19.76
CA CYS A 124 -22.09 4.82 20.00
C CYS A 124 -22.56 3.75 21.00
N LYS A 125 -22.75 4.11 22.27
CA LYS A 125 -23.29 3.16 23.25
C LYS A 125 -24.74 2.79 22.98
N ALA A 126 -25.54 3.71 22.45
CA ALA A 126 -26.94 3.45 22.17
C ALA A 126 -27.12 2.34 21.12
N PHE A 127 -26.28 2.31 20.08
CA PHE A 127 -26.39 1.32 19.00
C PHE A 127 -26.07 -0.12 19.44
N THR A 128 -25.45 -0.32 20.61
CA THR A 128 -25.26 -1.67 21.16
C THR A 128 -26.57 -2.26 21.71
N THR A 129 -27.56 -1.42 22.02
CA THR A 129 -28.89 -1.85 22.47
C THR A 129 -29.84 -1.99 21.29
N ARG A 130 -30.85 -2.88 21.44
CA ARG A 130 -31.92 -3.06 20.46
C ARG A 130 -32.70 -1.77 20.23
N GLU A 131 -32.98 -1.01 21.30
CA GLU A 131 -33.66 0.28 21.24
C GLU A 131 -32.93 1.31 20.38
N GLY A 132 -31.60 1.42 20.53
CA GLY A 132 -30.81 2.32 19.68
C GLY A 132 -30.83 1.89 18.22
N ARG A 133 -30.78 0.58 17.93
CA ARG A 133 -30.93 0.05 16.56
C ARG A 133 -32.34 0.30 16.01
N LEU A 134 -33.38 0.24 16.83
CA LEU A 134 -34.75 0.57 16.44
C LEU A 134 -34.88 2.05 16.02
N LEU A 135 -34.28 2.96 16.77
CA LEU A 135 -34.20 4.38 16.41
C LEU A 135 -33.45 4.59 15.08
N ALA A 136 -32.29 3.95 14.94
CA ALA A 136 -31.53 3.99 13.70
C ALA A 136 -32.32 3.48 12.48
N ALA A 137 -33.03 2.36 12.61
CA ALA A 137 -33.88 1.82 11.55
C ALA A 137 -35.02 2.78 11.17
N CYS A 138 -35.66 3.39 12.18
CA CYS A 138 -36.70 4.40 11.97
C CYS A 138 -36.16 5.58 11.14
N ASN A 139 -34.99 6.11 11.52
CA ASN A 139 -34.36 7.23 10.82
C ASN A 139 -34.02 6.89 9.36
N LEU A 140 -33.48 5.70 9.10
CA LEU A 140 -33.17 5.25 7.74
C LEU A 140 -34.42 5.15 6.86
N VAL A 141 -35.46 4.49 7.38
CA VAL A 141 -36.73 4.27 6.67
C VAL A 141 -37.43 5.60 6.36
N GLN A 142 -37.43 6.55 7.30
CA GLN A 142 -37.98 7.89 7.08
C GLN A 142 -37.30 8.66 5.94
N HIS A 143 -36.00 8.39 5.70
CA HIS A 143 -35.24 8.98 4.60
C HIS A 143 -35.24 8.10 3.33
N GLY A 144 -35.99 6.99 3.33
CA GLY A 144 -36.09 6.07 2.19
C GLY A 144 -34.81 5.30 1.89
N ILE A 145 -34.01 5.05 2.92
CA ILE A 145 -32.70 4.40 2.82
C ILE A 145 -32.86 2.88 2.92
N THR A 146 -32.22 2.18 1.98
CA THR A 146 -32.07 0.71 2.00
C THR A 146 -30.64 0.24 1.73
N ASN A 147 -29.72 1.14 1.41
CA ASN A 147 -28.33 0.81 1.08
C ASN A 147 -27.39 1.53 2.04
N LEU A 148 -26.55 0.76 2.74
CA LEU A 148 -25.65 1.24 3.77
C LEU A 148 -24.21 0.83 3.48
N CYS A 149 -23.32 1.81 3.34
CA CYS A 149 -21.89 1.58 3.33
C CYS A 149 -21.27 1.96 4.68
N VAL A 150 -20.57 1.02 5.31
CA VAL A 150 -19.88 1.24 6.59
C VAL A 150 -18.39 1.17 6.37
N ILE A 151 -17.66 2.25 6.70
CA ILE A 151 -16.19 2.29 6.65
C ILE A 151 -15.68 2.27 8.09
N GLY A 152 -14.98 1.21 8.48
CA GLY A 152 -14.64 0.97 9.88
C GLY A 152 -13.66 -0.16 10.10
N GLY A 153 -13.32 -0.38 11.36
CA GLY A 153 -12.65 -1.60 11.79
C GLY A 153 -13.64 -2.78 11.90
N ASP A 154 -13.09 -3.93 12.25
CA ASP A 154 -13.79 -5.19 12.55
C ASP A 154 -15.08 -5.00 13.37
N GLY A 155 -15.02 -4.34 14.52
CA GLY A 155 -16.18 -4.17 15.40
C GLY A 155 -17.35 -3.42 14.74
N SER A 156 -17.04 -2.39 13.95
CA SER A 156 -18.07 -1.60 13.27
C SER A 156 -18.74 -2.37 12.14
N LEU A 157 -17.98 -3.20 11.41
CA LEU A 157 -18.51 -4.04 10.34
C LEU A 157 -19.39 -5.16 10.92
N THR A 158 -18.97 -5.80 12.01
CA THR A 158 -19.78 -6.78 12.73
C THR A 158 -21.11 -6.18 13.20
N GLY A 159 -21.08 -4.97 13.78
CA GLY A 159 -22.29 -4.24 14.16
C GLY A 159 -23.22 -3.95 12.97
N ALA A 160 -22.66 -3.68 11.79
CA ALA A 160 -23.44 -3.47 10.57
C ALA A 160 -24.16 -4.77 10.18
N ASN A 161 -23.46 -5.91 10.18
CA ASN A 161 -24.07 -7.19 9.83
C ASN A 161 -25.20 -7.59 10.80
N ILE A 162 -24.99 -7.38 12.11
CA ILE A 162 -26.05 -7.60 13.11
C ILE A 162 -27.27 -6.75 12.78
N PHE A 163 -27.07 -5.47 12.48
CA PHE A 163 -28.15 -4.54 12.13
C PHE A 163 -28.94 -4.97 10.88
N ARG A 164 -28.27 -5.51 9.84
CA ARG A 164 -28.93 -6.08 8.66
C ARG A 164 -29.74 -7.34 8.99
N THR A 165 -29.16 -8.28 9.74
CA THR A 165 -29.86 -9.52 10.12
C THR A 165 -31.09 -9.21 10.97
N GLU A 166 -30.99 -8.22 11.83
CA GLU A 166 -32.06 -7.76 12.71
C GLU A 166 -33.14 -6.91 12.01
N TRP A 167 -32.91 -6.48 10.77
CA TRP A 167 -33.71 -5.47 10.06
C TRP A 167 -35.20 -5.80 9.99
N GLY A 168 -35.56 -7.01 9.56
CA GLY A 168 -36.97 -7.42 9.44
C GLY A 168 -37.73 -7.29 10.76
N GLY A 169 -37.15 -7.81 11.85
CA GLY A 169 -37.76 -7.70 13.18
C GLY A 169 -37.79 -6.27 13.73
N LEU A 170 -36.84 -5.40 13.33
CA LEU A 170 -36.88 -3.98 13.69
C LEU A 170 -38.05 -3.28 13.00
N LEU A 171 -38.33 -3.59 11.73
CA LEU A 171 -39.47 -3.03 11.01
C LEU A 171 -40.81 -3.50 11.57
N GLU A 172 -40.95 -4.78 11.92
CA GLU A 172 -42.14 -5.32 12.57
C GLU A 172 -42.46 -4.59 13.88
N GLU A 173 -41.44 -4.34 14.69
CA GLU A 173 -41.54 -3.59 15.94
C GLU A 173 -41.94 -2.12 15.69
N LEU A 174 -41.34 -1.46 14.69
CA LEU A 174 -41.70 -0.09 14.32
C LEU A 174 -43.15 0.04 13.80
N VAL A 175 -43.66 -0.96 13.09
CA VAL A 175 -45.06 -1.02 12.65
C VAL A 175 -45.99 -1.18 13.85
N LYS A 176 -45.66 -2.11 14.76
CA LYS A 176 -46.42 -2.37 15.98
C LYS A 176 -46.51 -1.13 16.88
N ASP A 177 -45.41 -0.37 16.98
CA ASP A 177 -45.33 0.88 17.74
C ASP A 177 -45.98 2.08 17.01
N GLY A 178 -46.51 1.88 15.80
CA GLY A 178 -47.15 2.92 15.00
C GLY A 178 -46.19 3.99 14.48
N LYS A 179 -44.87 3.74 14.47
CA LYS A 179 -43.85 4.69 13.98
C LYS A 179 -43.72 4.70 12.47
N ILE A 180 -44.03 3.59 11.80
CA ILE A 180 -44.06 3.45 10.34
C ILE A 180 -45.30 2.67 9.90
N THR A 181 -45.73 2.83 8.65
CA THR A 181 -46.86 2.06 8.09
C THR A 181 -46.40 0.72 7.51
N GLU A 182 -47.30 -0.26 7.39
CA GLU A 182 -47.01 -1.54 6.74
C GLU A 182 -46.53 -1.38 5.29
N GLU A 183 -47.05 -0.40 4.56
CA GLU A 183 -46.63 -0.11 3.18
C GLU A 183 -45.17 0.35 3.12
N VAL A 184 -44.76 1.21 4.06
CA VAL A 184 -43.39 1.69 4.17
C VAL A 184 -42.45 0.55 4.57
N ALA A 185 -42.86 -0.29 5.52
CA ALA A 185 -42.10 -1.47 5.92
C ALA A 185 -41.91 -2.47 4.76
N LYS A 186 -42.95 -2.69 3.94
CA LYS A 186 -42.85 -3.52 2.73
C LYS A 186 -41.96 -2.89 1.65
N LYS A 187 -42.01 -1.57 1.48
CA LYS A 187 -41.19 -0.86 0.49
C LYS A 187 -39.69 -0.93 0.81
N TYR A 188 -39.33 -0.87 2.09
CA TYR A 188 -37.94 -0.85 2.57
C TYR A 188 -37.59 -2.10 3.37
N CYS A 189 -38.17 -3.24 3.00
CA CYS A 189 -38.08 -4.51 3.73
C CYS A 189 -36.67 -5.11 3.80
N HIS A 190 -35.73 -4.62 2.99
CA HIS A 190 -34.36 -5.12 2.92
C HIS A 190 -33.35 -4.00 3.11
N LEU A 191 -32.29 -4.32 3.88
CA LEU A 191 -31.12 -3.48 4.06
C LEU A 191 -29.90 -4.15 3.42
N ASN A 192 -29.31 -3.50 2.43
CA ASN A 192 -28.07 -3.93 1.81
C ASN A 192 -26.89 -3.27 2.53
N ILE A 193 -25.86 -4.06 2.83
CA ILE A 193 -24.67 -3.59 3.52
C ILE A 193 -23.41 -3.93 2.73
N VAL A 194 -22.57 -2.91 2.54
CA VAL A 194 -21.20 -3.09 2.09
C VAL A 194 -20.23 -2.45 3.07
N GLY A 195 -19.24 -3.23 3.50
CA GLY A 195 -18.17 -2.80 4.37
C GLY A 195 -16.92 -2.37 3.61
N LEU A 196 -16.24 -1.34 4.12
CA LEU A 196 -14.85 -1.01 3.79
C LEU A 196 -14.00 -1.04 5.06
N VAL A 197 -12.81 -1.65 4.97
CA VAL A 197 -11.94 -1.79 6.13
C VAL A 197 -11.01 -0.58 6.26
N GLY A 198 -11.36 0.30 7.20
CA GLY A 198 -10.59 1.48 7.58
C GLY A 198 -9.86 1.26 8.90
N SER A 199 -8.61 0.84 8.85
CA SER A 199 -7.77 0.56 10.01
C SER A 199 -6.30 0.82 9.68
N ILE A 200 -5.53 1.30 10.66
CA ILE A 200 -4.06 1.38 10.52
C ILE A 200 -3.40 0.04 10.88
N ASP A 201 -4.07 -0.78 11.69
CA ASP A 201 -3.50 -1.94 12.37
C ASP A 201 -3.22 -3.11 11.38
N ASN A 202 -3.89 -3.12 10.22
CA ASN A 202 -3.89 -4.23 9.26
C ASN A 202 -4.26 -5.58 9.89
N ASP A 203 -5.26 -5.55 10.76
CA ASP A 203 -5.71 -6.65 11.62
C ASP A 203 -6.96 -7.38 11.07
N PHE A 204 -7.41 -7.03 9.87
CA PHE A 204 -8.61 -7.61 9.26
C PHE A 204 -8.26 -8.77 8.32
N CYS A 205 -8.82 -9.95 8.59
CA CYS A 205 -8.60 -11.13 7.75
C CYS A 205 -9.38 -11.04 6.43
N GLY A 206 -8.72 -11.35 5.32
CA GLY A 206 -9.31 -11.32 3.97
C GLY A 206 -8.87 -10.14 3.10
N THR A 207 -8.15 -9.16 3.65
CA THR A 207 -7.53 -8.08 2.86
C THR A 207 -6.01 -8.08 3.05
N ASP A 208 -5.27 -7.86 1.97
CA ASP A 208 -3.79 -7.77 2.02
C ASP A 208 -3.32 -6.48 2.72
N MET A 209 -4.10 -5.40 2.58
CA MET A 209 -3.86 -4.11 3.22
C MET A 209 -5.19 -3.44 3.57
N THR A 210 -5.29 -2.87 4.77
CA THR A 210 -6.41 -2.01 5.18
C THR A 210 -6.16 -0.53 4.85
N ILE A 211 -7.24 0.23 4.63
CA ILE A 211 -7.14 1.66 4.32
C ILE A 211 -6.58 2.41 5.53
N GLY A 212 -5.40 3.01 5.36
CA GLY A 212 -4.70 3.81 6.38
C GLY A 212 -3.41 3.18 6.90
N THR A 213 -3.19 1.87 6.66
CA THR A 213 -1.98 1.18 7.11
C THR A 213 -0.72 1.74 6.46
N ASP A 214 -0.75 1.98 5.15
CA ASP A 214 0.42 2.52 4.44
C ASP A 214 0.75 3.95 4.93
N SER A 215 -0.27 4.79 5.12
CA SER A 215 -0.12 6.13 5.70
C SER A 215 0.50 6.08 7.11
N ALA A 216 0.10 5.12 7.95
CA ALA A 216 0.68 4.93 9.28
C ALA A 216 2.16 4.52 9.19
N LEU A 217 2.51 3.61 8.28
CA LEU A 217 3.91 3.23 8.00
C LEU A 217 4.74 4.43 7.57
N HIS A 218 4.20 5.33 6.74
CA HIS A 218 4.89 6.57 6.37
C HIS A 218 5.21 7.44 7.59
N ARG A 219 4.27 7.58 8.53
CA ARG A 219 4.49 8.34 9.78
C ARG A 219 5.53 7.67 10.68
N ILE A 220 5.50 6.34 10.79
CA ILE A 220 6.49 5.60 11.58
C ILE A 220 7.89 5.80 10.99
N MET A 221 8.04 5.68 9.66
CA MET A 221 9.34 5.84 9.00
C MET A 221 9.87 7.27 9.07
N GLU A 222 9.03 8.29 8.99
CA GLU A 222 9.44 9.69 9.20
C GLU A 222 10.04 9.90 10.59
N VAL A 223 9.41 9.36 11.63
CA VAL A 223 9.92 9.43 13.01
C VAL A 223 11.21 8.65 13.16
N ILE A 224 11.30 7.44 12.59
CA ILE A 224 12.53 6.64 12.61
C ILE A 224 13.69 7.38 11.94
N ASP A 225 13.46 7.98 10.77
CA ASP A 225 14.49 8.70 10.03
C ASP A 225 14.97 9.93 10.83
N ALA A 226 14.04 10.68 11.43
CA ALA A 226 14.36 11.81 12.29
C ALA A 226 15.21 11.39 13.50
N ILE A 227 14.83 10.30 14.18
CA ILE A 227 15.54 9.75 15.35
C ILE A 227 16.93 9.23 14.95
N THR A 228 17.05 8.64 13.77
CA THR A 228 18.28 7.99 13.34
C THR A 228 19.46 8.97 13.29
N THR A 229 19.23 10.23 12.88
CA THR A 229 20.27 11.26 12.85
C THR A 229 20.85 11.60 14.23
N THR A 230 19.99 11.83 15.22
CA THR A 230 20.43 12.10 16.61
C THR A 230 21.05 10.86 17.25
N ALA A 231 20.50 9.68 16.95
CA ALA A 231 20.96 8.43 17.51
C ALA A 231 22.37 8.05 17.02
N GLN A 232 22.68 8.26 15.74
CA GLN A 232 24.03 8.06 15.19
C GLN A 232 25.06 9.05 15.75
N SER A 233 24.62 10.29 16.02
CA SER A 233 25.48 11.36 16.52
C SER A 233 25.99 11.04 17.93
N HIS A 234 25.08 10.63 18.82
CA HIS A 234 25.38 10.31 20.23
C HIS A 234 25.69 8.84 20.50
N GLN A 235 25.72 8.00 19.47
CA GLN A 235 25.85 6.56 19.60
C GLN A 235 24.81 5.94 20.54
N ARG A 236 23.52 6.21 20.32
CA ARG A 236 22.43 5.78 21.22
C ARG A 236 21.70 4.53 20.76
N THR A 237 21.03 3.90 21.71
CA THR A 237 20.01 2.88 21.46
C THR A 237 18.63 3.52 21.60
N PHE A 238 17.73 3.24 20.66
CA PHE A 238 16.34 3.69 20.73
C PHE A 238 15.39 2.50 20.78
N VAL A 239 14.45 2.57 21.73
CA VAL A 239 13.31 1.68 21.85
C VAL A 239 12.09 2.43 21.35
N LEU A 240 11.50 1.97 20.25
CA LEU A 240 10.41 2.63 19.55
C LEU A 240 9.12 1.83 19.74
N GLU A 241 8.11 2.45 20.34
CA GLU A 241 6.80 1.83 20.55
C GLU A 241 5.83 2.26 19.44
N VAL A 242 5.31 1.26 18.71
CA VAL A 242 4.51 1.38 17.48
C VAL A 242 3.09 0.85 17.75
N MET A 243 2.10 1.52 17.18
CA MET A 243 0.69 1.10 17.29
C MET A 243 0.42 -0.19 16.50
N GLY A 244 -0.73 -0.81 16.76
CA GLY A 244 -1.16 -2.01 16.02
C GLY A 244 -2.19 -2.86 16.78
N ARG A 245 -2.63 -2.42 17.96
CA ARG A 245 -3.50 -3.12 18.90
C ARG A 245 -2.93 -4.48 19.28
N HIS A 246 -3.45 -5.54 18.67
CA HIS A 246 -3.00 -6.93 18.87
C HIS A 246 -2.33 -7.49 17.61
N CYS A 247 -2.00 -6.62 16.64
CA CYS A 247 -1.31 -6.94 15.39
C CYS A 247 0.05 -6.25 15.35
N GLY A 248 1.09 -7.01 15.05
CA GLY A 248 2.47 -6.57 14.90
C GLY A 248 2.84 -6.13 13.48
N TYR A 249 1.89 -6.04 12.53
CA TYR A 249 2.19 -5.77 11.13
C TYR A 249 2.95 -4.45 10.92
N LEU A 250 2.49 -3.37 11.57
CA LEU A 250 3.16 -2.07 11.53
C LEU A 250 4.59 -2.15 12.05
N ALA A 251 4.80 -2.82 13.20
CA ALA A 251 6.11 -2.99 13.80
C ALA A 251 7.05 -3.85 12.92
N LEU A 252 6.53 -4.94 12.34
CA LEU A 252 7.27 -5.85 11.47
C LEU A 252 7.74 -5.19 10.17
N VAL A 253 6.83 -4.51 9.47
CA VAL A 253 7.18 -3.81 8.23
C VAL A 253 8.13 -2.66 8.51
N SER A 254 7.91 -1.92 9.60
CA SER A 254 8.83 -0.85 10.03
C SER A 254 10.21 -1.39 10.38
N ALA A 255 10.31 -2.57 11.00
CA ALA A 255 11.59 -3.22 11.30
C ALA A 255 12.35 -3.62 10.04
N LEU A 256 11.67 -4.17 9.03
CA LEU A 256 12.27 -4.48 7.73
C LEU A 256 12.72 -3.22 6.98
N ALA A 257 11.87 -2.19 6.95
CA ALA A 257 12.13 -0.95 6.22
C ALA A 257 13.27 -0.12 6.85
N SER A 258 13.37 -0.11 8.19
CA SER A 258 14.42 0.60 8.94
C SER A 258 15.68 -0.24 9.19
N GLY A 259 15.59 -1.56 9.05
CA GLY A 259 16.66 -2.48 9.45
C GLY A 259 16.86 -2.49 10.96
N ALA A 260 15.78 -2.62 11.74
CA ALA A 260 15.83 -2.71 13.19
C ALA A 260 16.69 -3.91 13.67
N ASP A 261 17.34 -3.75 14.82
CA ASP A 261 18.20 -4.77 15.43
C ASP A 261 17.38 -5.86 16.13
N TRP A 262 16.24 -5.46 16.68
CA TRP A 262 15.30 -6.34 17.37
C TRP A 262 13.86 -5.85 17.20
N LEU A 263 12.93 -6.80 17.26
CA LEU A 263 11.50 -6.60 17.04
C LEU A 263 10.71 -7.43 18.05
N PHE A 264 9.70 -6.82 18.68
CA PHE A 264 8.71 -7.51 19.48
C PHE A 264 7.34 -7.37 18.85
N ILE A 265 6.69 -8.51 18.55
CA ILE A 265 5.34 -8.60 17.98
C ILE A 265 4.51 -9.63 18.74
N PRO A 266 3.19 -9.41 18.91
CA PRO A 266 2.32 -10.38 19.58
C PRO A 266 2.21 -11.72 18.86
N GLU A 267 2.38 -11.76 17.54
CA GLU A 267 2.25 -12.99 16.73
C GLU A 267 3.45 -13.92 16.84
N ALA A 268 4.58 -13.43 17.34
CA ALA A 268 5.76 -14.22 17.60
C ALA A 268 6.42 -13.81 18.93
N PRO A 269 5.81 -14.18 20.07
CA PRO A 269 6.35 -13.88 21.39
C PRO A 269 7.76 -14.46 21.52
N PRO A 270 8.71 -13.71 22.10
CA PRO A 270 10.10 -14.13 22.18
C PRO A 270 10.26 -15.38 23.06
N GLU A 271 11.26 -16.21 22.75
CA GLU A 271 11.57 -17.40 23.55
C GLU A 271 12.13 -17.03 24.92
N ASP A 272 12.07 -17.96 25.89
CA ASP A 272 12.67 -17.75 27.19
C ASP A 272 14.18 -17.48 27.06
N GLY A 273 14.69 -16.50 27.82
CA GLY A 273 16.08 -16.06 27.72
C GLY A 273 16.35 -15.10 26.55
N TRP A 274 15.32 -14.58 25.88
CA TRP A 274 15.46 -13.56 24.84
C TRP A 274 16.25 -12.34 25.28
N GLU A 275 16.25 -12.01 26.57
CA GLU A 275 17.00 -10.89 27.13
C GLU A 275 18.49 -11.01 26.82
N ASP A 276 19.05 -12.21 26.98
CA ASP A 276 20.45 -12.51 26.71
C ASP A 276 20.73 -12.50 25.21
N PHE A 277 19.86 -13.10 24.41
CA PHE A 277 20.00 -13.12 22.95
C PHE A 277 19.95 -11.72 22.34
N MET A 278 19.02 -10.87 22.83
CA MET A 278 18.91 -9.49 22.41
C MET A 278 20.16 -8.70 22.81
N CYS A 279 20.61 -8.79 24.07
CA CYS A 279 21.79 -8.09 24.54
C CYS A 279 23.06 -8.50 23.76
N ALA A 280 23.25 -9.80 23.50
CA ALA A 280 24.36 -10.29 22.71
C ALA A 280 24.36 -9.73 21.28
N ARG A 281 23.20 -9.69 20.61
CA ARG A 281 23.08 -9.14 19.25
C ARG A 281 23.37 -7.65 19.20
N LEU A 282 22.83 -6.89 20.15
CA LEU A 282 23.06 -5.45 20.24
C LEU A 282 24.55 -5.15 20.46
N GLY A 283 25.20 -5.91 21.34
CA GLY A 283 26.64 -5.84 21.59
C GLY A 283 27.48 -6.17 20.37
N GLU A 284 27.15 -7.24 19.64
CA GLU A 284 27.84 -7.64 18.41
C GLU A 284 27.68 -6.60 17.29
N THR A 285 26.48 -6.03 17.15
CA THR A 285 26.23 -5.01 16.14
C THR A 285 27.03 -3.74 16.43
N ARG A 286 27.19 -3.40 17.71
CA ARG A 286 28.03 -2.29 18.16
C ARG A 286 29.52 -2.56 17.91
N SER A 287 30.02 -3.76 18.26
CA SER A 287 31.44 -4.12 18.08
C SER A 287 31.85 -4.15 16.61
N ARG A 288 30.92 -4.45 15.71
CA ARG A 288 31.10 -4.36 14.24
C ARG A 288 31.06 -2.93 13.69
N GLY A 289 31.00 -1.92 14.55
CA GLY A 289 31.09 -0.50 14.17
C GLY A 289 29.74 0.20 13.98
N SER A 290 28.60 -0.43 14.28
CA SER A 290 27.32 0.27 14.25
C SER A 290 27.27 1.34 15.34
N ARG A 291 26.98 2.57 14.95
CA ARG A 291 26.76 3.68 15.90
C ARG A 291 25.33 3.74 16.42
N LEU A 292 24.45 2.87 15.95
CA LEU A 292 23.02 2.93 16.22
C LEU A 292 22.49 1.54 16.55
N ASN A 293 21.60 1.48 17.54
CA ASN A 293 20.71 0.35 17.71
C ASN A 293 19.25 0.83 17.78
N ILE A 294 18.37 0.19 17.04
CA ILE A 294 16.92 0.44 17.01
C ILE A 294 16.23 -0.86 17.40
N ILE A 295 15.39 -0.78 18.43
CA ILE A 295 14.51 -1.84 18.88
C ILE A 295 13.08 -1.36 18.64
N ILE A 296 12.27 -2.14 17.92
CA ILE A 296 10.86 -1.80 17.66
C ILE A 296 9.97 -2.73 18.48
N ILE A 297 8.99 -2.15 19.16
CA ILE A 297 8.04 -2.86 20.02
C ILE A 297 6.63 -2.50 19.54
N ALA A 298 5.83 -3.51 19.19
CA ALA A 298 4.39 -3.33 18.98
C ALA A 298 3.69 -3.08 20.34
N GLU A 299 2.68 -2.21 20.38
CA GLU A 299 1.94 -1.90 21.61
C GLU A 299 1.30 -3.13 22.28
N GLY A 300 0.98 -4.15 21.48
CA GLY A 300 0.46 -5.44 21.93
C GLY A 300 1.52 -6.50 22.26
N ALA A 301 2.81 -6.15 22.34
CA ALA A 301 3.88 -7.12 22.57
C ALA A 301 3.73 -7.87 23.90
N ILE A 302 3.83 -9.20 23.85
CA ILE A 302 3.71 -10.10 25.00
C ILE A 302 4.83 -11.15 24.99
N ASP A 303 5.11 -11.75 26.14
CA ASP A 303 5.94 -12.95 26.26
C ASP A 303 5.10 -14.24 26.09
N ARG A 304 5.76 -15.40 26.12
CA ARG A 304 5.11 -16.73 26.03
C ARG A 304 4.17 -17.05 27.19
N ASN A 305 4.24 -16.29 28.29
CA ASN A 305 3.35 -16.41 29.44
C ASN A 305 2.16 -15.43 29.36
N GLY A 306 2.03 -14.68 28.25
CA GLY A 306 1.00 -13.66 28.07
C GLY A 306 1.25 -12.37 28.84
N LYS A 307 2.44 -12.19 29.44
CA LYS A 307 2.80 -10.96 30.16
C LYS A 307 3.21 -9.87 29.17
N PRO A 308 2.69 -8.64 29.29
CA PRO A 308 3.08 -7.53 28.42
C PRO A 308 4.57 -7.19 28.53
N ILE A 309 5.22 -7.01 27.38
CA ILE A 309 6.61 -6.53 27.28
C ILE A 309 6.58 -5.01 27.05
N SER A 310 6.89 -4.25 28.10
CA SER A 310 6.87 -2.78 28.02
C SER A 310 8.17 -2.20 27.46
N SER A 311 8.06 -1.05 26.80
CA SER A 311 9.21 -0.28 26.29
C SER A 311 10.18 0.18 27.39
N SER A 312 9.65 0.52 28.58
CA SER A 312 10.46 0.83 29.77
C SER A 312 11.28 -0.36 30.25
N TYR A 313 10.69 -1.55 30.29
CA TYR A 313 11.41 -2.77 30.69
C TYR A 313 12.60 -3.07 29.77
N VAL A 314 12.39 -3.01 28.45
CA VAL A 314 13.46 -3.23 27.46
C VAL A 314 14.56 -2.18 27.59
N LYS A 315 14.20 -0.91 27.81
CA LYS A 315 15.17 0.17 28.02
C LYS A 315 16.02 -0.09 29.26
N ASP A 316 15.41 -0.38 30.41
CA ASP A 316 16.13 -0.60 31.66
C ASP A 316 17.04 -1.84 31.56
N LEU A 317 16.57 -2.90 30.88
CA LEU A 317 17.36 -4.09 30.57
C LEU A 317 18.64 -3.76 29.78
N VAL A 318 18.53 -2.98 28.70
CA VAL A 318 19.67 -2.59 27.86
C VAL A 318 20.65 -1.71 28.64
N VAL A 319 20.15 -0.78 29.46
CA VAL A 319 20.99 0.08 30.31
C VAL A 319 21.75 -0.75 31.34
N GLN A 320 21.08 -1.67 32.04
CA GLN A 320 21.68 -2.48 33.10
C GLN A 320 22.69 -3.50 32.57
N ARG A 321 22.39 -4.19 31.46
CA ARG A 321 23.25 -5.27 30.94
C ARG A 321 24.35 -4.77 30.01
N LEU A 322 24.10 -3.74 29.20
CA LEU A 322 25.06 -3.27 28.17
C LEU A 322 25.66 -1.89 28.46
N GLY A 323 25.10 -1.13 29.40
CA GLY A 323 25.54 0.24 29.68
C GLY A 323 25.31 1.23 28.53
N PHE A 324 24.46 0.90 27.55
CA PHE A 324 24.18 1.78 26.42
C PHE A 324 23.23 2.91 26.80
N ASP A 325 23.52 4.15 26.37
CA ASP A 325 22.59 5.28 26.50
C ASP A 325 21.32 5.01 25.67
N THR A 326 20.25 4.64 26.37
CA THR A 326 19.02 4.11 25.76
C THR A 326 17.83 5.05 26.02
N ARG A 327 17.10 5.38 24.95
CA ARG A 327 15.91 6.24 24.99
C ARG A 327 14.69 5.49 24.49
N VAL A 328 13.55 5.82 25.08
CA VAL A 328 12.24 5.32 24.65
C VAL A 328 11.55 6.43 23.86
N THR A 329 10.92 6.08 22.75
CA THR A 329 10.03 6.98 22.02
C THR A 329 8.73 6.25 21.73
N VAL A 330 7.65 6.72 22.35
CA VAL A 330 6.30 6.26 22.08
C VAL A 330 5.71 7.17 21.01
N LEU A 331 5.53 6.64 19.81
CA LEU A 331 5.02 7.44 18.67
C LEU A 331 3.57 7.90 18.96
N GLY A 332 2.77 7.02 19.55
CA GLY A 332 1.37 7.30 19.87
C GLY A 332 0.57 7.72 18.63
N HIS A 333 -0.30 8.72 18.79
CA HIS A 333 -1.31 9.07 17.79
C HIS A 333 -0.78 9.78 16.53
N VAL A 334 0.50 10.14 16.46
CA VAL A 334 1.09 10.68 15.22
C VAL A 334 0.93 9.68 14.06
N GLN A 335 0.88 8.38 14.37
CA GLN A 335 0.67 7.28 13.42
C GLN A 335 -0.73 7.26 12.81
N ARG A 336 -1.69 7.96 13.44
CA ARG A 336 -3.05 8.12 12.92
C ARG A 336 -3.22 9.47 12.19
N GLY A 337 -2.32 10.42 12.41
CA GLY A 337 -2.39 11.75 11.84
C GLY A 337 -1.77 11.85 10.44
N GLY A 338 -1.84 13.06 9.89
CA GLY A 338 -1.15 13.41 8.64
C GLY A 338 -1.97 13.18 7.37
N THR A 339 -1.36 13.57 6.27
CA THR A 339 -1.88 13.44 4.91
C THR A 339 -1.80 11.98 4.45
N PRO A 340 -2.85 11.40 3.84
CA PRO A 340 -2.80 10.02 3.37
C PRO A 340 -1.77 9.86 2.24
N SER A 341 -1.09 8.71 2.23
CA SER A 341 -0.14 8.30 1.19
C SER A 341 -0.84 8.10 -0.16
N ALA A 342 -0.08 8.14 -1.26
CA ALA A 342 -0.64 7.92 -2.58
C ALA A 342 -1.35 6.56 -2.71
N PHE A 343 -0.75 5.51 -2.13
CA PHE A 343 -1.34 4.18 -2.11
C PHE A 343 -2.71 4.19 -1.41
N ASP A 344 -2.82 4.75 -0.20
CA ASP A 344 -4.10 4.78 0.52
C ASP A 344 -5.16 5.61 -0.20
N ARG A 345 -4.78 6.69 -0.88
CA ARG A 345 -5.72 7.50 -1.69
C ARG A 345 -6.27 6.72 -2.89
N VAL A 346 -5.40 6.02 -3.61
CA VAL A 346 -5.78 5.20 -4.77
C VAL A 346 -6.58 3.98 -4.34
N LEU A 347 -6.13 3.28 -3.29
CA LEU A 347 -6.77 2.10 -2.73
C LEU A 347 -8.21 2.40 -2.32
N SER A 348 -8.40 3.44 -1.51
CA SER A 348 -9.72 3.83 -1.02
C SER A 348 -10.64 4.37 -2.12
N SER A 349 -10.10 5.03 -3.16
CA SER A 349 -10.86 5.42 -4.34
C SER A 349 -11.39 4.20 -5.09
N LYS A 350 -10.52 3.21 -5.29
CA LYS A 350 -10.85 1.93 -5.94
C LYS A 350 -11.85 1.12 -5.14
N MET A 351 -11.62 0.95 -3.84
CA MET A 351 -12.52 0.22 -2.95
C MET A 351 -13.87 0.90 -2.81
N GLY A 352 -13.87 2.24 -2.72
CA GLY A 352 -15.11 3.01 -2.68
C GLY A 352 -15.94 2.83 -3.94
N MET A 353 -15.28 2.77 -5.10
CA MET A 353 -15.96 2.49 -6.36
C MET A 353 -16.60 1.11 -6.40
N GLU A 354 -15.84 0.08 -6.05
CA GLU A 354 -16.34 -1.28 -5.98
C GLU A 354 -17.49 -1.41 -4.97
N ALA A 355 -17.44 -0.67 -3.85
CA ALA A 355 -18.49 -0.72 -2.83
C ALA A 355 -19.83 -0.17 -3.33
N VAL A 356 -19.81 0.88 -4.16
CA VAL A 356 -21.03 1.39 -4.78
C VAL A 356 -21.57 0.40 -5.79
N MET A 357 -20.71 -0.17 -6.63
CA MET A 357 -21.13 -1.19 -7.61
C MET A 357 -21.74 -2.40 -6.90
N ALA A 358 -21.15 -2.82 -5.78
CA ALA A 358 -21.70 -3.89 -4.94
C ALA A 358 -23.08 -3.55 -4.37
N LEU A 359 -23.33 -2.31 -3.94
CA LEU A 359 -24.64 -1.88 -3.45
C LEU A 359 -25.70 -1.78 -4.56
N LEU A 360 -25.31 -1.39 -5.78
CA LEU A 360 -26.23 -1.31 -6.91
C LEU A 360 -26.61 -2.68 -7.48
N GLU A 361 -25.68 -3.62 -7.46
CA GLU A 361 -25.89 -5.00 -7.90
C GLU A 361 -26.54 -5.87 -6.80
N ALA A 362 -26.63 -5.37 -5.56
CA ALA A 362 -27.15 -6.12 -4.43
C ALA A 362 -28.64 -6.46 -4.57
N THR A 363 -28.94 -7.74 -4.37
CA THR A 363 -30.31 -8.28 -4.22
C THR A 363 -30.58 -8.63 -2.75
N PRO A 364 -31.84 -8.86 -2.35
CA PRO A 364 -32.18 -9.29 -0.98
C PRO A 364 -31.38 -10.51 -0.50
N ASP A 365 -31.08 -11.44 -1.41
CA ASP A 365 -30.33 -12.68 -1.13
C ASP A 365 -28.81 -12.47 -1.08
N THR A 366 -28.31 -11.31 -1.51
CA THR A 366 -26.88 -11.01 -1.52
C THR A 366 -26.40 -10.83 -0.08
N PRO A 367 -25.44 -11.62 0.43
CA PRO A 367 -24.94 -11.46 1.79
C PRO A 367 -24.21 -10.13 1.95
N ALA A 368 -24.15 -9.62 3.19
CA ALA A 368 -23.31 -8.47 3.49
C ALA A 368 -21.85 -8.79 3.10
N CYS A 369 -21.26 -7.93 2.29
CA CYS A 369 -19.89 -8.13 1.83
C CYS A 369 -18.98 -7.00 2.29
N VAL A 370 -17.68 -7.27 2.31
CA VAL A 370 -16.63 -6.29 2.52
C VAL A 370 -15.79 -6.21 1.25
N VAL A 371 -15.47 -5.00 0.81
CA VAL A 371 -14.52 -4.83 -0.29
C VAL A 371 -13.11 -4.90 0.28
N SER A 372 -12.32 -5.82 -0.25
CA SER A 372 -10.96 -6.12 0.20
C SER A 372 -9.96 -5.97 -0.95
N LEU A 373 -8.68 -5.86 -0.59
CA LEU A 373 -7.57 -5.87 -1.53
C LEU A 373 -7.00 -7.29 -1.61
N SER A 374 -6.86 -7.79 -2.84
CA SER A 374 -6.19 -9.06 -3.14
C SER A 374 -5.16 -8.86 -4.25
N GLY A 375 -3.87 -8.87 -3.90
CA GLY A 375 -2.80 -8.41 -4.77
C GLY A 375 -3.07 -6.97 -5.20
N ASN A 376 -3.25 -6.77 -6.51
CA ASN A 376 -3.57 -5.46 -7.09
C ASN A 376 -5.05 -5.28 -7.44
N GLN A 377 -5.94 -6.21 -7.05
CA GLN A 377 -7.36 -6.21 -7.43
C GLN A 377 -8.29 -5.99 -6.22
N SER A 378 -9.39 -5.27 -6.46
CA SER A 378 -10.49 -5.16 -5.50
C SER A 378 -11.35 -6.40 -5.63
N VAL A 379 -11.65 -7.04 -4.51
CA VAL A 379 -12.50 -8.24 -4.44
C VAL A 379 -13.61 -8.03 -3.41
N ARG A 380 -14.75 -8.70 -3.60
CA ARG A 380 -15.87 -8.67 -2.66
C ARG A 380 -15.86 -9.96 -1.87
N LEU A 381 -15.77 -9.87 -0.54
CA LEU A 381 -15.74 -11.03 0.34
C LEU A 381 -16.95 -11.03 1.28
N PRO A 382 -17.59 -12.18 1.56
CA PRO A 382 -18.63 -12.26 2.58
C PRO A 382 -18.10 -11.81 3.94
N LEU A 383 -18.76 -10.81 4.54
CA LEU A 383 -18.26 -10.13 5.73
C LEU A 383 -18.08 -11.09 6.92
N MET A 384 -19.06 -11.98 7.13
CA MET A 384 -19.01 -12.91 8.27
C MET A 384 -17.94 -13.99 8.11
N GLU A 385 -17.58 -14.38 6.88
CA GLU A 385 -16.47 -15.31 6.66
C GLU A 385 -15.14 -14.67 7.05
N CYS A 386 -14.92 -13.40 6.69
CA CYS A 386 -13.74 -12.63 7.11
C CYS A 386 -13.61 -12.51 8.64
N VAL A 387 -14.72 -12.18 9.32
CA VAL A 387 -14.74 -12.02 10.79
C VAL A 387 -14.51 -13.36 11.49
N GLN A 388 -15.12 -14.44 11.01
CA GLN A 388 -14.95 -15.77 11.58
C GLN A 388 -13.51 -16.27 11.46
N VAL A 389 -12.88 -16.08 10.29
CA VAL A 389 -11.48 -16.47 10.11
C VAL A 389 -10.55 -15.65 11.03
N GLY A 390 -10.82 -14.36 11.23
CA GLY A 390 -10.06 -13.55 12.17
C GLY A 390 -10.14 -14.08 13.61
N PHE A 391 -11.32 -14.51 14.03
CA PHE A 391 -11.50 -15.15 15.33
C PHE A 391 -10.70 -16.45 15.47
N ASP A 392 -10.78 -17.32 14.46
CA ASP A 392 -10.06 -18.61 14.47
C ASP A 392 -8.53 -18.41 14.60
N VAL A 393 -7.97 -17.38 13.96
CA VAL A 393 -6.54 -17.05 14.05
C VAL A 393 -6.15 -16.61 15.47
N ILE A 394 -6.98 -15.79 16.13
CA ILE A 394 -6.74 -15.35 17.51
C ILE A 394 -6.81 -16.53 18.50
N VAL A 395 -7.77 -17.44 18.33
CA VAL A 395 -7.89 -18.64 19.19
C VAL A 395 -6.69 -19.56 19.02
N VAL A 396 -6.22 -19.75 17.79
CA VAL A 396 -5.01 -20.52 17.51
C VAL A 396 -3.78 -19.92 18.21
N TRP A 397 -3.67 -18.59 18.27
CA TRP A 397 -2.57 -17.93 18.99
C TRP A 397 -2.58 -18.21 20.49
N SER A 398 -3.76 -18.38 21.10
CA SER A 398 -3.85 -18.72 22.53
C SER A 398 -3.42 -20.14 22.87
N ASP A 399 -3.40 -21.07 21.91
CA ASP A 399 -3.07 -22.49 22.13
C ASP A 399 -1.59 -22.83 21.84
N TRP A 400 -0.73 -21.83 21.59
CA TRP A 400 0.73 -21.96 21.40
C TRP A 400 1.20 -23.03 20.40
N LEU A 401 0.34 -23.49 19.50
CA LEU A 401 0.73 -24.33 18.37
C LEU A 401 1.53 -23.47 17.37
N ILE A 402 2.85 -23.60 17.45
CA ILE A 402 3.89 -22.94 16.64
C ILE A 402 3.69 -23.12 15.12
N GLU A 403 2.75 -23.96 14.67
CA GLU A 403 2.50 -24.27 13.26
C GLU A 403 1.32 -23.54 12.60
N SER A 404 0.59 -22.65 13.28
CA SER A 404 -0.74 -22.26 12.78
C SER A 404 -0.97 -20.75 12.56
N GLY A 405 -0.91 -20.35 11.28
CA GLY A 405 -1.66 -19.24 10.65
C GLY A 405 -1.29 -17.80 11.02
N PHE A 406 -0.55 -17.10 10.17
CA PHE A 406 -0.49 -15.62 10.20
C PHE A 406 -1.78 -15.01 9.59
N LEU A 407 -2.15 -13.78 10.01
CA LEU A 407 -3.32 -13.05 9.48
C LEU A 407 -3.34 -12.95 7.96
N SER A 408 -2.15 -12.85 7.36
CA SER A 408 -1.97 -12.87 5.92
C SER A 408 -0.64 -13.51 5.55
N ARG A 409 -0.57 -14.05 4.33
CA ARG A 409 0.69 -14.58 3.80
C ARG A 409 1.73 -13.49 3.55
N SER A 410 1.28 -12.25 3.32
CA SER A 410 2.18 -11.08 3.28
C SER A 410 2.89 -10.91 4.62
N PHE A 411 2.18 -11.04 5.74
CA PHE A 411 2.75 -11.02 7.08
C PHE A 411 3.77 -12.15 7.26
N GLU A 412 3.40 -13.39 6.95
CA GLU A 412 4.29 -14.55 7.07
C GLU A 412 5.59 -14.37 6.28
N ASN A 413 5.48 -13.93 5.02
CA ASN A 413 6.62 -13.67 4.17
C ASN A 413 7.54 -12.59 4.77
N ASN A 414 6.96 -11.51 5.30
CA ASN A 414 7.73 -10.46 5.97
C ASN A 414 8.41 -11.01 7.23
N TRP A 415 7.73 -11.83 8.03
CA TRP A 415 8.29 -12.44 9.23
C TRP A 415 9.46 -13.38 8.92
N ASN A 416 9.30 -14.24 7.91
CA ASN A 416 10.37 -15.14 7.47
C ASN A 416 11.59 -14.38 6.96
N ILE A 417 11.39 -13.30 6.20
CA ILE A 417 12.48 -12.43 5.74
C ILE A 417 13.15 -11.70 6.91
N TYR A 418 12.37 -11.23 7.88
CA TYR A 418 12.92 -10.60 9.08
C TYR A 418 13.78 -11.59 9.88
N LYS A 419 13.30 -12.82 10.09
CA LYS A 419 14.08 -13.89 10.75
C LYS A 419 15.40 -14.15 10.04
N LEU A 420 15.38 -14.27 8.71
CA LEU A 420 16.59 -14.49 7.90
C LEU A 420 17.60 -13.34 8.07
N LEU A 421 17.14 -12.09 8.07
CA LEU A 421 18.04 -10.93 8.20
C LEU A 421 18.52 -10.68 9.63
N ALA A 422 17.70 -11.00 10.63
CA ALA A 422 17.97 -10.69 12.03
C ALA A 422 18.71 -11.82 12.78
N HIS A 423 18.43 -13.09 12.50
CA HIS A 423 18.86 -14.23 13.33
C HIS A 423 19.98 -15.09 12.72
N GLN A 424 20.46 -14.79 11.51
CA GLN A 424 21.50 -15.61 10.89
C GLN A 424 22.87 -15.36 11.55
N LYS A 425 23.41 -16.40 12.20
CA LYS A 425 24.84 -16.51 12.49
C LYS A 425 25.59 -16.70 11.17
N ILE A 426 26.75 -16.06 11.03
CA ILE A 426 27.66 -16.34 9.92
C ILE A 426 28.01 -17.82 10.02
N ALA A 427 27.62 -18.62 9.03
CA ALA A 427 27.91 -20.04 9.03
C ALA A 427 29.42 -20.24 8.84
N HIS A 428 30.19 -20.23 9.94
CA HIS A 428 31.62 -20.56 9.92
C HIS A 428 31.88 -21.94 9.27
N GLU A 429 30.91 -22.86 9.35
CA GLU A 429 30.99 -24.19 8.74
C GLU A 429 30.80 -24.19 7.20
N LYS A 430 30.04 -23.26 6.62
CA LYS A 430 29.83 -23.21 5.14
C LYS A 430 30.97 -22.54 4.37
N VAL A 431 31.80 -21.75 5.04
CA VAL A 431 33.00 -21.10 4.45
C VAL A 431 34.04 -22.14 3.99
N SER A 432 33.95 -23.37 4.49
CA SER A 432 34.85 -24.48 4.14
C SER A 432 34.67 -25.02 2.70
N ARG A 433 33.54 -24.73 2.04
CA ARG A 433 33.36 -24.94 0.59
C ARG A 433 33.44 -23.58 -0.08
N GLY A 434 34.58 -23.24 -0.70
CA GLY A 434 34.81 -21.92 -1.31
C GLY A 434 33.59 -21.39 -2.06
N GLY A 435 33.02 -20.27 -1.59
CA GLY A 435 31.78 -19.71 -2.11
C GLY A 435 31.93 -19.16 -3.53
N SER A 436 30.81 -19.08 -4.25
CA SER A 436 30.78 -18.50 -5.60
C SER A 436 30.97 -16.97 -5.53
N GLY A 437 31.68 -16.41 -6.51
CA GLY A 437 31.79 -14.96 -6.69
C GLY A 437 30.50 -14.38 -7.27
N LEU A 438 29.89 -13.41 -6.59
CA LEU A 438 28.64 -12.77 -7.01
C LEU A 438 28.84 -11.26 -7.12
N ALA A 439 28.53 -10.67 -8.27
CA ALA A 439 28.62 -9.22 -8.47
C ALA A 439 27.25 -8.56 -8.42
N ILE A 440 27.16 -7.40 -7.76
CA ILE A 440 25.95 -6.58 -7.68
C ILE A 440 26.25 -5.20 -8.27
N LEU A 441 25.40 -4.73 -9.18
CA LEU A 441 25.55 -3.42 -9.81
C LEU A 441 24.21 -2.72 -10.04
N ASN A 442 24.25 -1.39 -10.10
CA ASN A 442 23.09 -0.56 -10.37
C ASN A 442 23.14 -0.01 -11.80
N VAL A 443 22.01 -0.01 -12.51
CA VAL A 443 21.92 0.45 -13.91
C VAL A 443 20.72 1.36 -14.10
N GLY A 444 20.93 2.46 -14.82
CA GLY A 444 19.84 3.35 -15.22
C GLY A 444 19.77 4.62 -14.39
N ALA A 445 18.56 5.17 -14.23
CA ALA A 445 18.33 6.36 -13.42
C ALA A 445 18.19 5.99 -11.93
N PRO A 446 18.55 6.89 -10.99
CA PRO A 446 18.32 6.66 -9.57
C PRO A 446 16.84 6.39 -9.27
N ALA A 447 16.59 5.37 -8.46
CA ALA A 447 15.27 5.06 -7.95
C ALA A 447 15.34 4.71 -6.46
N ALA A 448 14.35 5.18 -5.71
CA ALA A 448 14.19 4.83 -4.31
C ALA A 448 14.07 3.30 -4.11
N GLY A 449 14.64 2.77 -3.03
CA GLY A 449 14.61 1.34 -2.73
C GLY A 449 15.78 0.51 -3.28
N MET A 450 16.54 1.01 -4.28
CA MET A 450 17.74 0.31 -4.82
C MET A 450 18.73 -0.07 -3.71
N ASN A 451 19.06 0.88 -2.82
CA ASN A 451 19.98 0.63 -1.71
C ASN A 451 19.46 -0.41 -0.71
N ALA A 452 18.15 -0.49 -0.51
CA ALA A 452 17.55 -1.51 0.36
C ALA A 452 17.70 -2.91 -0.24
N ALA A 453 17.52 -3.04 -1.56
CA ALA A 453 17.75 -4.28 -2.30
C ALA A 453 19.22 -4.70 -2.29
N VAL A 454 20.15 -3.79 -2.59
CA VAL A 454 21.59 -4.10 -2.55
C VAL A 454 22.01 -4.50 -1.13
N ARG A 455 21.60 -3.74 -0.10
CA ARG A 455 21.93 -4.05 1.30
C ARG A 455 21.45 -5.43 1.72
N SER A 456 20.19 -5.77 1.42
CA SER A 456 19.64 -7.06 1.82
C SER A 456 20.26 -8.21 1.02
N ALA A 457 20.53 -8.00 -0.26
CA ALA A 457 21.23 -8.95 -1.12
C ALA A 457 22.66 -9.25 -0.61
N VAL A 458 23.44 -8.21 -0.29
CA VAL A 458 24.80 -8.38 0.27
C VAL A 458 24.77 -9.18 1.57
N ARG A 459 23.86 -8.85 2.49
CA ARG A 459 23.75 -9.55 3.79
C ARG A 459 23.45 -11.04 3.61
N ILE A 460 22.51 -11.38 2.71
CA ILE A 460 22.17 -12.77 2.42
C ILE A 460 23.27 -13.48 1.63
N GLY A 461 23.91 -12.81 0.67
CA GLY A 461 25.01 -13.39 -0.09
C GLY A 461 26.16 -13.83 0.83
N ILE A 462 26.56 -12.96 1.75
CA ILE A 462 27.61 -13.27 2.73
C ILE A 462 27.14 -14.36 3.70
N SER A 463 25.89 -14.34 4.15
CA SER A 463 25.38 -15.37 5.08
C SER A 463 25.27 -16.75 4.42
N GLN A 464 25.09 -16.82 3.10
CA GLN A 464 25.16 -18.06 2.32
C GLN A 464 26.59 -18.52 2.03
N GLY A 465 27.61 -17.73 2.40
CA GLY A 465 29.03 -18.05 2.21
C GLY A 465 29.61 -17.58 0.88
N HIS A 466 28.88 -16.78 0.10
CA HIS A 466 29.36 -16.27 -1.19
C HIS A 466 30.33 -15.10 -1.02
N THR A 467 31.22 -14.95 -2.00
CA THR A 467 32.07 -13.75 -2.10
C THR A 467 31.30 -12.70 -2.89
N VAL A 468 30.81 -11.66 -2.20
CA VAL A 468 29.96 -10.64 -2.81
C VAL A 468 30.79 -9.42 -3.21
N TYR A 469 30.77 -9.10 -4.50
CA TYR A 469 31.35 -7.92 -5.10
C TYR A 469 30.29 -6.86 -5.39
N VAL A 470 30.69 -5.60 -5.25
CA VAL A 470 29.87 -4.42 -5.48
C VAL A 470 30.59 -3.60 -6.56
N VAL A 471 29.89 -3.32 -7.67
CA VAL A 471 30.47 -2.66 -8.85
C VAL A 471 29.92 -1.25 -8.99
N ASN A 472 30.80 -0.26 -8.87
CA ASN A 472 30.44 1.14 -9.05
C ASN A 472 30.23 1.46 -10.54
N ASP A 473 29.47 2.51 -10.85
CA ASP A 473 29.24 3.02 -12.21
C ASP A 473 28.65 1.98 -13.19
N GLY A 474 27.87 1.03 -12.68
CA GLY A 474 27.16 0.01 -13.47
C GLY A 474 28.09 -0.81 -14.38
N PHE A 475 27.66 -1.04 -15.62
CA PHE A 475 28.45 -1.78 -16.60
C PHE A 475 29.72 -1.06 -17.05
N GLU A 476 29.74 0.28 -16.97
CA GLU A 476 30.93 1.05 -17.32
C GLU A 476 32.03 0.83 -16.29
N GLY A 477 31.72 0.90 -14.99
CA GLY A 477 32.69 0.58 -13.96
C GLY A 477 33.09 -0.91 -13.96
N LEU A 478 32.17 -1.83 -14.31
CA LEU A 478 32.53 -3.24 -14.55
C LEU A 478 33.58 -3.36 -15.65
N SER A 479 33.41 -2.65 -16.76
CA SER A 479 34.37 -2.65 -17.87
C SER A 479 35.73 -2.04 -17.51
N LYS A 480 35.76 -1.12 -16.53
CA LYS A 480 36.97 -0.49 -16.00
C LYS A 480 37.59 -1.28 -14.83
N GLY A 481 36.97 -2.38 -14.40
CA GLY A 481 37.44 -3.19 -13.27
C GLY A 481 37.22 -2.53 -11.90
N GLN A 482 36.25 -1.62 -11.76
CA GLN A 482 35.88 -0.96 -10.50
C GLN A 482 35.03 -1.88 -9.61
N VAL A 483 35.57 -3.07 -9.32
CA VAL A 483 34.91 -4.13 -8.56
C VAL A 483 35.48 -4.16 -7.15
N HIS A 484 34.64 -3.95 -6.14
CA HIS A 484 35.04 -3.92 -4.74
C HIS A 484 34.46 -5.09 -3.98
N LEU A 485 35.28 -5.74 -3.13
CA LEU A 485 34.80 -6.76 -2.22
C LEU A 485 33.92 -6.12 -1.14
N SER A 486 32.70 -6.61 -0.98
CA SER A 486 31.78 -6.13 0.05
C SER A 486 32.06 -6.83 1.38
N CYS A 487 32.03 -6.06 2.47
CA CYS A 487 32.15 -6.57 3.83
C CYS A 487 30.86 -6.33 4.63
N LEU A 488 30.61 -7.17 5.65
CA LEU A 488 29.46 -7.02 6.54
C LEU A 488 29.42 -5.66 7.26
N THR A 489 30.59 -5.05 7.50
CA THR A 489 30.71 -3.71 8.11
C THR A 489 30.26 -2.60 7.17
N ALA A 490 30.46 -2.72 5.85
CA ALA A 490 29.87 -1.83 4.85
C ALA A 490 28.35 -2.03 4.71
N ALA A 491 27.84 -3.25 4.88
CA ALA A 491 26.41 -3.57 4.85
C ALA A 491 25.64 -3.16 6.13
N GLY A 492 26.34 -2.93 7.25
CA GLY A 492 25.78 -2.50 8.53
C GLY A 492 25.58 -0.98 8.66
N GLY A 493 26.14 -0.19 7.74
CA GLY A 493 25.99 1.26 7.71
C GLY A 493 24.57 1.67 7.29
N ARG A 494 23.64 1.73 8.25
CA ARG A 494 22.24 2.10 8.01
C ARG A 494 22.01 3.47 7.32
N HIS A 495 23.03 4.32 7.21
CA HIS A 495 23.01 5.52 6.36
C HIS A 495 24.35 5.87 5.67
N ARG A 496 25.38 5.02 5.74
CA ARG A 496 26.65 5.27 5.01
C ARG A 496 26.66 4.45 3.72
N HIS A 497 26.23 5.10 2.64
CA HIS A 497 26.71 4.95 1.27
C HIS A 497 27.34 3.60 0.91
N LEU A 498 26.56 2.51 0.86
CA LEU A 498 26.71 1.58 -0.26
C LEU A 498 25.95 2.18 -1.46
N LEU A 499 26.28 3.44 -1.77
CA LEU A 499 25.74 4.17 -2.90
C LEU A 499 26.57 3.72 -4.09
N LEU A 500 26.09 2.66 -4.71
CA LEU A 500 26.54 2.30 -6.03
C LEU A 500 26.20 3.44 -6.97
N SER A 501 27.23 4.11 -7.48
CA SER A 501 27.09 5.10 -8.53
C SER A 501 26.41 4.47 -9.75
N LEU A 502 25.52 5.23 -10.39
CA LEU A 502 24.67 4.77 -11.47
C LEU A 502 25.14 5.33 -12.81
N HIS A 503 25.13 4.50 -13.83
CA HIS A 503 25.28 4.90 -15.22
C HIS A 503 24.22 4.23 -16.09
N ARG A 504 23.86 4.88 -17.21
CA ARG A 504 22.91 4.36 -18.20
C ARG A 504 23.58 3.51 -19.29
N THR A 505 24.90 3.35 -19.22
CA THR A 505 25.70 2.62 -20.20
C THR A 505 25.29 1.14 -20.23
N LEU A 506 24.99 0.63 -21.43
CA LEU A 506 24.61 -0.76 -21.64
C LEU A 506 25.84 -1.64 -21.98
N PRO A 507 25.80 -2.96 -21.71
CA PRO A 507 26.95 -3.84 -21.91
C PRO A 507 27.52 -3.87 -23.33
N LYS A 508 26.68 -3.72 -24.36
CA LYS A 508 27.06 -3.86 -25.78
C LYS A 508 28.21 -2.94 -26.20
N THR A 509 28.39 -1.78 -25.56
CA THR A 509 29.49 -0.86 -25.90
C THR A 509 30.87 -1.33 -25.43
N SER A 510 30.92 -2.21 -24.42
CA SER A 510 32.16 -2.60 -23.73
C SER A 510 32.20 -4.10 -23.39
N MET A 511 31.58 -4.95 -24.23
CA MET A 511 31.35 -6.37 -23.94
C MET A 511 32.64 -7.14 -23.64
N GLU A 512 33.68 -6.99 -24.45
CA GLU A 512 34.97 -7.69 -24.29
C GLU A 512 35.62 -7.40 -22.94
N LYS A 513 35.64 -6.13 -22.52
CA LYS A 513 36.20 -5.70 -21.23
C LYS A 513 35.35 -6.19 -20.05
N ILE A 514 34.03 -6.28 -20.22
CA ILE A 514 33.14 -6.86 -19.20
C ILE A 514 33.46 -8.34 -19.03
N VAL A 515 33.57 -9.09 -20.13
CA VAL A 515 33.94 -10.51 -20.13
C VAL A 515 35.30 -10.74 -19.48
N GLU A 516 36.31 -9.92 -19.82
CA GLU A 516 37.63 -9.97 -19.20
C GLU A 516 37.56 -9.80 -17.68
N ASN A 517 36.80 -8.81 -17.19
CA ASN A 517 36.67 -8.57 -15.76
C ASN A 517 35.82 -9.64 -15.05
N VAL A 518 34.78 -10.18 -15.69
CA VAL A 518 34.01 -11.33 -15.17
C VAL A 518 34.93 -12.52 -14.91
N ARG A 519 35.84 -12.81 -15.85
CA ARG A 519 36.87 -13.85 -15.69
C ARG A 519 37.88 -13.48 -14.60
N LYS A 520 38.42 -12.27 -14.62
CA LYS A 520 39.45 -11.78 -13.67
C LYS A 520 39.00 -11.84 -12.22
N PHE A 521 37.75 -11.46 -11.94
CA PHE A 521 37.18 -11.45 -10.57
C PHE A 521 36.44 -12.75 -10.23
N ASN A 522 36.48 -13.76 -11.11
CA ASN A 522 35.83 -15.05 -10.92
C ASN A 522 34.34 -14.93 -10.56
N ILE A 523 33.63 -14.09 -11.31
CA ILE A 523 32.20 -13.82 -11.11
C ILE A 523 31.38 -14.95 -11.73
N HIS A 524 30.59 -15.62 -10.90
CA HIS A 524 29.72 -16.75 -11.26
C HIS A 524 28.23 -16.37 -11.31
N GLY A 525 27.88 -15.20 -10.78
CA GLY A 525 26.54 -14.66 -10.90
C GLY A 525 26.50 -13.14 -10.79
N LEU A 526 25.50 -12.54 -11.42
CA LEU A 526 25.33 -11.10 -11.57
C LEU A 526 23.92 -10.68 -11.16
N LEU A 527 23.82 -9.81 -10.16
CA LEU A 527 22.59 -9.14 -9.76
C LEU A 527 22.60 -7.71 -10.29
N VAL A 528 21.63 -7.39 -11.14
CA VAL A 528 21.44 -6.04 -11.71
C VAL A 528 20.24 -5.39 -11.04
N VAL A 529 20.40 -4.22 -10.45
CA VAL A 529 19.29 -3.42 -9.89
C VAL A 529 19.06 -2.22 -10.80
N GLY A 530 17.96 -2.20 -11.54
CA GLY A 530 17.76 -1.19 -12.59
C GLY A 530 16.84 -1.61 -13.73
N GLY A 531 17.17 -1.14 -14.93
CA GLY A 531 16.58 -1.63 -16.18
C GLY A 531 17.02 -3.06 -16.52
N PHE A 532 16.24 -3.76 -17.34
CA PHE A 532 16.51 -5.16 -17.71
C PHE A 532 17.24 -5.31 -19.06
N GLU A 533 17.37 -4.23 -19.82
CA GLU A 533 18.00 -4.21 -21.15
C GLU A 533 19.45 -4.70 -21.12
N GLY A 534 20.17 -4.40 -20.04
CA GLY A 534 21.54 -4.91 -19.83
C GLY A 534 21.57 -6.44 -19.67
N GLY A 535 20.59 -7.00 -18.96
CA GLY A 535 20.45 -8.45 -18.82
C GLY A 535 20.17 -9.13 -20.17
N VAL A 536 19.34 -8.52 -21.02
CA VAL A 536 19.05 -9.03 -22.37
C VAL A 536 20.32 -9.12 -23.20
N GLN A 537 21.12 -8.05 -23.25
CA GLN A 537 22.34 -8.00 -24.05
C GLN A 537 23.39 -9.02 -23.59
N LEU A 538 23.51 -9.25 -22.29
CA LEU A 538 24.44 -10.26 -21.76
C LEU A 538 23.98 -11.69 -22.10
N VAL A 539 22.68 -11.96 -22.04
CA VAL A 539 22.13 -13.28 -22.40
C VAL A 539 22.31 -13.58 -23.89
N GLU A 540 22.08 -12.59 -24.76
CA GLU A 540 22.32 -12.72 -26.20
C GLU A 540 23.79 -12.99 -26.53
N ALA A 541 24.70 -12.41 -25.75
CA ALA A 541 26.14 -12.58 -25.92
C ALA A 541 26.68 -13.93 -25.42
N ARG A 542 25.88 -14.75 -24.71
CA ARG A 542 26.29 -16.09 -24.23
C ARG A 542 26.75 -17.04 -25.34
N GLY A 543 26.21 -16.89 -26.55
CA GLY A 543 26.64 -17.69 -27.71
C GLY A 543 28.05 -17.36 -28.21
N GLN A 544 28.58 -16.17 -27.85
CA GLN A 544 29.90 -15.69 -28.25
C GLN A 544 30.93 -15.77 -27.11
N TYR A 545 30.47 -15.65 -25.86
CA TYR A 545 31.34 -15.63 -24.68
C TYR A 545 30.84 -16.61 -23.61
N GLU A 546 31.57 -17.71 -23.40
CA GLU A 546 31.24 -18.72 -22.38
C GLU A 546 31.28 -18.14 -20.95
N GLU A 547 32.06 -17.08 -20.73
CA GLU A 547 32.16 -16.37 -19.44
C GLU A 547 30.83 -15.74 -19.02
N LEU A 548 29.91 -15.49 -19.96
CA LEU A 548 28.58 -14.95 -19.68
C LEU A 548 27.55 -16.03 -19.37
N CYS A 549 27.93 -17.32 -19.42
CA CYS A 549 27.11 -18.44 -18.95
C CYS A 549 27.10 -18.52 -17.41
N ILE A 550 26.79 -17.39 -16.77
CA ILE A 550 26.65 -17.19 -15.33
C ILE A 550 25.18 -16.98 -14.97
N VAL A 551 24.83 -17.15 -13.69
CA VAL A 551 23.46 -16.90 -13.20
C VAL A 551 23.20 -15.39 -13.15
N MET A 552 22.10 -14.92 -13.73
CA MET A 552 21.76 -13.50 -13.76
C MET A 552 20.38 -13.26 -13.16
N CYS A 553 20.26 -12.24 -12.31
CA CYS A 553 18.98 -11.78 -11.79
C CYS A 553 18.88 -10.27 -11.97
N VAL A 554 17.73 -9.79 -12.44
CA VAL A 554 17.43 -8.36 -12.56
C VAL A 554 16.33 -8.00 -11.58
N ILE A 555 16.59 -7.04 -10.70
CA ILE A 555 15.60 -6.36 -9.86
C ILE A 555 15.18 -5.08 -10.59
N PRO A 556 13.94 -4.98 -11.09
CA PRO A 556 13.43 -3.78 -11.74
C PRO A 556 13.46 -2.57 -10.81
N ALA A 557 14.14 -1.49 -11.22
CA ALA A 557 14.21 -0.25 -10.47
C ALA A 557 14.15 0.96 -11.40
N THR A 558 13.04 1.69 -11.32
CA THR A 558 12.72 2.87 -12.14
C THR A 558 11.49 3.56 -11.57
N ILE A 559 11.44 4.90 -11.67
CA ILE A 559 10.25 5.67 -11.28
C ILE A 559 9.08 5.47 -12.26
N SER A 560 9.38 5.08 -13.50
CA SER A 560 8.42 5.01 -14.61
C SER A 560 7.54 3.76 -14.57
N ASN A 561 7.94 2.73 -13.81
CA ASN A 561 7.28 1.42 -13.82
C ASN A 561 7.13 0.80 -15.23
N ASN A 562 8.18 0.89 -16.04
CA ASN A 562 8.19 0.53 -17.45
C ASN A 562 8.97 -0.76 -17.76
N VAL A 563 9.31 -1.56 -16.73
CA VAL A 563 10.05 -2.81 -16.89
C VAL A 563 9.06 -3.99 -16.88
N PRO A 564 9.07 -4.86 -17.91
CA PRO A 564 8.20 -6.04 -17.99
C PRO A 564 8.53 -7.07 -16.89
N GLY A 565 7.56 -7.94 -16.60
CA GLY A 565 7.73 -9.04 -15.64
C GLY A 565 7.46 -8.66 -14.18
N THR A 566 7.12 -7.40 -13.90
CA THR A 566 6.69 -6.93 -12.58
C THR A 566 5.52 -5.95 -12.70
N ASP A 567 4.62 -5.96 -11.71
CA ASP A 567 3.57 -4.96 -11.56
C ASP A 567 4.11 -3.65 -10.97
N PHE A 568 5.21 -3.72 -10.21
CA PHE A 568 5.88 -2.58 -9.59
C PHE A 568 7.40 -2.71 -9.70
N SER A 569 8.05 -1.64 -10.18
CA SER A 569 9.50 -1.45 -10.06
C SER A 569 9.85 -0.69 -8.79
N LEU A 570 11.06 -0.91 -8.26
CA LEU A 570 11.55 -0.10 -7.15
C LEU A 570 11.60 1.38 -7.53
N GLY A 571 11.07 2.21 -6.65
CA GLY A 571 11.06 3.67 -6.73
C GLY A 571 9.80 4.25 -7.33
N CYS A 572 8.90 3.43 -7.91
CA CYS A 572 7.68 3.94 -8.50
C CYS A 572 6.70 4.48 -7.44
N ASP A 573 6.61 3.84 -6.28
CA ASP A 573 5.74 4.31 -5.19
C ASP A 573 6.24 5.63 -4.58
N THR A 574 7.55 5.72 -4.34
CA THR A 574 8.19 6.97 -3.92
C THR A 574 7.95 8.09 -4.92
N ALA A 575 8.04 7.79 -6.22
CA ALA A 575 7.81 8.79 -7.26
C ALA A 575 6.36 9.29 -7.30
N VAL A 576 5.39 8.39 -7.18
CA VAL A 576 3.97 8.76 -7.12
C VAL A 576 3.70 9.64 -5.91
N ASN A 577 4.24 9.31 -4.73
CA ASN A 577 4.09 10.13 -3.53
C ASN A 577 4.73 11.52 -3.68
N ALA A 578 5.95 11.60 -4.25
CA ALA A 578 6.62 12.88 -4.48
C ALA A 578 5.86 13.78 -5.49
N ALA A 579 5.33 13.17 -6.56
CA ALA A 579 4.51 13.87 -7.54
C ALA A 579 3.17 14.32 -6.93
N MET A 580 2.53 13.46 -6.14
CA MET A 580 1.29 13.76 -5.42
C MET A 580 1.45 14.92 -4.44
N GLU A 581 2.49 14.91 -3.59
CA GLU A 581 2.76 15.99 -2.64
C GLU A 581 3.03 17.32 -3.35
N SER A 582 3.72 17.29 -4.49
CA SER A 582 3.96 18.47 -5.31
C SER A 582 2.64 19.02 -5.88
N CYS A 583 1.79 18.15 -6.39
CA CYS A 583 0.46 18.52 -6.89
C CYS A 583 -0.45 19.07 -5.78
N ASP A 584 -0.39 18.52 -4.56
CA ASP A 584 -1.17 19.03 -3.43
C ASP A 584 -0.76 20.47 -3.06
N ARG A 585 0.54 20.78 -3.08
CA ARG A 585 1.05 22.15 -2.88
C ARG A 585 0.60 23.09 -4.00
N ILE A 586 0.60 22.62 -5.24
CA ILE A 586 0.10 23.37 -6.40
C ILE A 586 -1.41 23.63 -6.26
N LYS A 587 -2.21 22.63 -5.88
CA LYS A 587 -3.65 22.77 -5.62
C LYS A 587 -3.95 23.74 -4.48
N GLN A 588 -3.11 23.79 -3.45
CA GLN A 588 -3.23 24.76 -2.38
C GLN A 588 -3.03 26.20 -2.90
N SER A 589 -2.04 26.42 -3.78
CA SER A 589 -1.84 27.70 -4.46
C SER A 589 -3.04 28.08 -5.35
N ALA A 590 -3.59 27.11 -6.09
CA ALA A 590 -4.82 27.29 -6.88
C ALA A 590 -6.01 27.69 -5.99
N SER A 591 -6.11 27.14 -4.78
CA SER A 591 -7.22 27.45 -3.87
C SER A 591 -7.16 28.90 -3.35
N GLY A 592 -5.97 29.50 -3.30
CA GLY A 592 -5.80 30.92 -2.95
C GLY A 592 -6.11 31.90 -4.09
N THR A 593 -6.22 31.42 -5.34
CA THR A 593 -6.46 32.24 -6.53
C THR A 593 -7.65 31.68 -7.32
N LYS A 594 -8.81 32.33 -7.23
CA LYS A 594 -10.04 31.84 -7.86
C LYS A 594 -9.84 31.62 -9.37
N ARG A 595 -10.42 30.53 -9.89
CA ARG A 595 -10.51 30.19 -11.32
C ARG A 595 -9.15 29.95 -11.98
N ARG A 596 -8.42 28.95 -11.51
CA ARG A 596 -7.09 28.59 -12.02
C ARG A 596 -6.96 27.11 -12.40
N VAL A 597 -6.38 26.86 -13.56
CA VAL A 597 -6.01 25.52 -14.06
C VAL A 597 -4.49 25.39 -14.04
N PHE A 598 -4.00 24.27 -13.53
CA PHE A 598 -2.60 23.90 -13.62
C PHE A 598 -2.39 22.73 -14.56
N ILE A 599 -1.46 22.87 -15.49
CA ILE A 599 -0.95 21.79 -16.33
C ILE A 599 0.38 21.33 -15.73
N VAL A 600 0.39 20.11 -15.22
CA VAL A 600 1.52 19.53 -14.52
C VAL A 600 2.17 18.45 -15.38
N GLU A 601 3.42 18.68 -15.77
CA GLU A 601 4.21 17.69 -16.48
C GLU A 601 4.86 16.71 -15.49
N THR A 602 4.66 15.43 -15.77
CA THR A 602 5.20 14.29 -15.02
C THR A 602 6.19 13.52 -15.90
N MET A 603 7.20 12.92 -15.25
CA MET A 603 8.14 12.03 -15.93
C MET A 603 7.48 10.68 -16.24
N GLY A 604 8.20 9.80 -16.93
CA GLY A 604 7.74 8.44 -17.19
C GLY A 604 8.28 7.84 -18.49
N GLY A 605 9.05 8.60 -19.27
CA GLY A 605 9.27 8.29 -20.67
C GLY A 605 7.92 8.17 -21.36
N TYR A 606 7.73 7.13 -22.15
CA TYR A 606 6.44 6.81 -22.77
C TYR A 606 5.46 6.10 -21.80
N CYS A 607 5.88 5.77 -20.57
CA CYS A 607 5.02 5.06 -19.63
C CYS A 607 4.15 6.03 -18.83
N GLY A 608 2.84 5.93 -19.00
CA GLY A 608 1.82 6.74 -18.35
C GLY A 608 1.50 6.39 -16.90
N TYR A 609 2.16 5.39 -16.31
CA TYR A 609 1.88 4.91 -14.94
C TYR A 609 1.90 6.05 -13.91
N LEU A 610 3.01 6.80 -13.89
CA LEU A 610 3.22 7.87 -12.90
C LEU A 610 2.13 8.93 -13.01
N SER A 611 1.85 9.40 -14.23
CA SER A 611 0.83 10.42 -14.50
C SER A 611 -0.58 9.94 -14.12
N THR A 612 -0.92 8.69 -14.45
CA THR A 612 -2.25 8.12 -14.20
C THR A 612 -2.48 7.92 -12.71
N VAL A 613 -1.55 7.25 -12.02
CA VAL A 613 -1.70 6.95 -10.59
C VAL A 613 -1.62 8.23 -9.76
N THR A 614 -0.70 9.15 -10.07
CA THR A 614 -0.69 10.47 -9.42
C THR A 614 -1.98 11.22 -9.70
N GLY A 615 -2.50 11.20 -10.93
CA GLY A 615 -3.76 11.83 -11.30
C GLY A 615 -4.95 11.36 -10.44
N ILE A 616 -5.05 10.06 -10.19
CA ILE A 616 -6.04 9.49 -9.26
C ILE A 616 -5.79 9.98 -7.84
N ALA A 617 -4.55 9.88 -7.35
CA ALA A 617 -4.18 10.25 -5.97
C ALA A 617 -4.40 11.74 -5.64
N VAL A 618 -4.45 12.61 -6.66
CA VAL A 618 -4.66 14.06 -6.48
C VAL A 618 -6.05 14.51 -6.92
N GLY A 619 -6.86 13.62 -7.51
CA GLY A 619 -8.16 13.96 -8.09
C GLY A 619 -8.03 14.94 -9.26
N ALA A 620 -7.19 14.59 -10.23
CA ALA A 620 -6.97 15.38 -11.43
C ALA A 620 -8.16 15.32 -12.38
N ASP A 621 -8.36 16.40 -13.13
CA ASP A 621 -9.40 16.56 -14.12
C ASP A 621 -9.06 15.88 -15.45
N ALA A 622 -7.79 15.69 -15.76
CA ALA A 622 -7.36 14.93 -16.93
C ALA A 622 -5.93 14.43 -16.72
N ALA A 623 -5.61 13.31 -17.35
CA ALA A 623 -4.24 12.81 -17.44
C ALA A 623 -3.96 12.36 -18.88
N TYR A 624 -3.00 13.01 -19.55
CA TYR A 624 -2.57 12.67 -20.90
C TYR A 624 -1.34 11.78 -20.85
N VAL A 625 -1.39 10.63 -21.51
CA VAL A 625 -0.29 9.66 -21.58
C VAL A 625 -0.25 9.00 -22.95
N TYR A 626 0.87 8.34 -23.27
CA TYR A 626 1.12 7.77 -24.59
C TYR A 626 0.18 6.60 -24.92
N GLU A 627 -0.17 5.80 -23.92
CA GLU A 627 -0.91 4.54 -24.11
C GLU A 627 -2.41 4.71 -24.37
N ASP A 628 -2.94 5.93 -24.28
CA ASP A 628 -4.31 6.29 -24.71
C ASP A 628 -4.18 7.48 -25.65
N PRO A 629 -4.06 7.20 -26.95
CA PRO A 629 -3.97 8.25 -27.97
C PRO A 629 -5.15 9.20 -27.87
N PHE A 630 -4.88 10.49 -27.96
CA PHE A 630 -5.89 11.54 -27.87
C PHE A 630 -5.75 12.52 -29.04
N THR A 631 -6.88 13.06 -29.45
CA THR A 631 -7.01 13.98 -30.58
C THR A 631 -7.30 15.40 -30.09
N ILE A 632 -7.31 16.36 -31.01
CA ILE A 632 -7.74 17.73 -30.70
C ILE A 632 -9.19 17.80 -30.19
N HIS A 633 -10.05 16.86 -30.59
CA HIS A 633 -11.44 16.79 -30.10
C HIS A 633 -11.49 16.41 -28.62
N ASP A 634 -10.63 15.48 -28.18
CA ASP A 634 -10.54 15.09 -26.78
C ASP A 634 -9.99 16.25 -25.92
N LEU A 635 -8.99 16.97 -26.44
CA LEU A 635 -8.47 18.16 -25.78
C LEU A 635 -9.55 19.24 -25.63
N LYS A 636 -10.32 19.49 -26.69
CA LYS A 636 -11.45 20.42 -26.66
C LYS A 636 -12.49 19.99 -25.63
N ALA A 637 -12.89 18.72 -25.61
CA ALA A 637 -13.85 18.20 -24.65
C ALA A 637 -13.38 18.37 -23.19
N ASN A 638 -12.10 18.15 -22.92
CA ASN A 638 -11.51 18.37 -21.59
C ASN A 638 -11.50 19.86 -21.18
N VAL A 639 -11.26 20.77 -22.12
CA VAL A 639 -11.33 22.21 -21.86
C VAL A 639 -12.78 22.65 -21.62
N GLU A 640 -13.74 22.17 -22.40
CA GLU A 640 -15.17 22.44 -22.20
C GLU A 640 -15.65 21.91 -20.86
N HIS A 641 -15.25 20.69 -20.48
CA HIS A 641 -15.53 20.11 -19.18
C HIS A 641 -15.02 20.98 -18.02
N LEU A 642 -13.75 21.41 -18.09
CA LEU A 642 -13.17 22.31 -17.09
C LEU A 642 -13.84 23.69 -17.09
N THR A 643 -14.24 24.19 -18.25
CA THR A 643 -14.96 25.46 -18.39
C THR A 643 -16.31 25.42 -17.67
N GLU A 644 -17.09 24.36 -17.85
CA GLU A 644 -18.35 24.17 -17.14
C GLU A 644 -18.12 23.98 -15.63
N LYS A 645 -17.09 23.21 -15.24
CA LYS A 645 -16.71 23.05 -13.84
C LYS A 645 -16.40 24.40 -13.18
N MET A 646 -15.68 25.31 -13.86
CA MET A 646 -15.30 26.62 -13.34
C MET A 646 -16.48 27.60 -13.13
N LYS A 647 -17.63 27.33 -13.76
CA LYS A 647 -18.88 28.08 -13.52
C LYS A 647 -19.58 27.66 -12.23
N THR A 648 -19.21 26.51 -11.66
CA THR A 648 -19.70 26.05 -10.35
C THR A 648 -18.89 26.64 -9.19
N ASP A 649 -19.19 26.21 -7.96
CA ASP A 649 -18.42 26.56 -6.77
C ASP A 649 -16.99 25.99 -6.76
N ILE A 650 -16.68 25.03 -7.65
CA ILE A 650 -15.34 24.45 -7.76
C ILE A 650 -14.54 25.18 -8.84
N GLN A 651 -13.81 26.19 -8.41
CA GLN A 651 -13.09 27.11 -9.29
C GLN A 651 -11.60 26.77 -9.44
N ARG A 652 -11.27 25.47 -9.54
CA ARG A 652 -9.89 25.00 -9.72
C ARG A 652 -9.83 23.79 -10.66
N GLY A 653 -8.75 23.70 -11.42
CA GLY A 653 -8.50 22.58 -12.33
C GLY A 653 -7.06 22.07 -12.23
N LEU A 654 -6.88 20.77 -12.41
CA LEU A 654 -5.57 20.13 -12.45
C LEU A 654 -5.50 19.12 -13.59
N VAL A 655 -4.56 19.31 -14.50
CA VAL A 655 -4.34 18.47 -15.67
C VAL A 655 -2.93 17.90 -15.58
N LEU A 656 -2.79 16.58 -15.62
CA LEU A 656 -1.48 15.93 -15.71
C LEU A 656 -1.15 15.59 -17.15
N ARG A 657 0.13 15.71 -17.48
CA ARG A 657 0.68 15.31 -18.77
C ARG A 657 1.94 14.48 -18.53
N ASN A 658 2.02 13.30 -19.12
CA ASN A 658 3.27 12.55 -19.23
C ASN A 658 4.20 13.24 -20.25
N GLU A 659 5.50 13.31 -19.95
CA GLU A 659 6.51 14.01 -20.75
C GLU A 659 6.58 13.57 -22.23
N LYS A 660 6.27 12.30 -22.55
CA LYS A 660 6.25 11.76 -23.91
C LYS A 660 4.87 11.24 -24.34
N CYS A 661 3.79 11.83 -23.84
CA CYS A 661 2.43 11.43 -24.21
C CYS A 661 2.11 11.62 -25.71
N HIS A 662 2.71 12.64 -26.34
CA HIS A 662 2.52 12.97 -27.74
C HIS A 662 3.68 13.86 -28.21
N GLU A 663 4.07 13.75 -29.48
CA GLU A 663 5.19 14.51 -30.06
C GLU A 663 4.88 16.01 -30.17
N HIS A 664 3.73 16.36 -30.75
CA HIS A 664 3.34 17.76 -31.00
C HIS A 664 2.52 18.42 -29.88
N TYR A 665 1.80 17.65 -29.05
CA TYR A 665 1.00 18.19 -27.95
C TYR A 665 1.86 18.32 -26.70
N THR A 666 2.78 19.29 -26.76
CA THR A 666 3.70 19.62 -25.69
C THR A 666 2.96 20.30 -24.52
N THR A 667 3.63 20.38 -23.37
CA THR A 667 3.11 21.12 -22.21
C THR A 667 2.82 22.58 -22.55
N GLU A 668 3.65 23.20 -23.39
CA GLU A 668 3.45 24.57 -23.88
C GLU A 668 2.24 24.67 -24.83
N PHE A 669 2.07 23.69 -25.73
CA PHE A 669 0.89 23.64 -26.60
C PHE A 669 -0.40 23.53 -25.77
N LEU A 670 -0.45 22.60 -24.80
CA LEU A 670 -1.62 22.43 -23.93
C LEU A 670 -1.89 23.71 -23.13
N TYR A 671 -0.85 24.38 -22.64
CA TYR A 671 -1.00 25.66 -21.97
C TYR A 671 -1.59 26.74 -22.86
N ASN A 672 -1.09 26.88 -24.09
CA ASN A 672 -1.60 27.87 -25.03
C ASN A 672 -3.06 27.58 -25.41
N LEU A 673 -3.39 26.30 -25.62
CA LEU A 673 -4.76 25.85 -25.91
C LEU A 673 -5.70 26.19 -24.75
N TYR A 674 -5.39 25.71 -23.54
CA TYR A 674 -6.23 25.92 -22.36
C TYR A 674 -6.36 27.40 -21.98
N SER A 675 -5.30 28.19 -22.17
CA SER A 675 -5.33 29.64 -21.91
C SER A 675 -6.19 30.39 -22.92
N SER A 676 -6.16 29.98 -24.19
CA SER A 676 -6.90 30.63 -25.27
C SER A 676 -8.39 30.29 -25.20
N GLU A 677 -8.71 29.01 -25.06
CA GLU A 677 -10.09 28.52 -25.01
C GLU A 677 -10.76 28.81 -23.65
N GLY A 678 -10.00 28.85 -22.55
CA GLY A 678 -10.49 29.20 -21.22
C GLY A 678 -10.63 30.71 -20.96
N ARG A 679 -10.34 31.56 -21.95
CA ARG A 679 -10.20 33.01 -21.79
C ARG A 679 -11.46 33.65 -21.18
N GLY A 680 -11.26 34.39 -20.10
CA GLY A 680 -12.33 35.06 -19.34
C GLY A 680 -13.02 34.17 -18.30
N ILE A 681 -12.76 32.86 -18.31
CA ILE A 681 -13.35 31.90 -17.36
C ILE A 681 -12.30 31.40 -16.37
N PHE A 682 -11.08 31.07 -16.80
CA PHE A 682 -9.97 30.71 -15.90
C PHE A 682 -8.60 31.12 -16.45
N ASP A 683 -7.62 31.23 -15.55
CA ASP A 683 -6.19 31.43 -15.87
C ASP A 683 -5.47 30.07 -15.86
N CYS A 684 -4.49 29.88 -16.74
CA CYS A 684 -3.71 28.64 -16.82
C CYS A 684 -2.27 28.85 -16.35
N ARG A 685 -1.65 27.82 -15.77
CA ARG A 685 -0.23 27.82 -15.37
C ARG A 685 0.41 26.46 -15.65
N ILE A 686 1.70 26.47 -15.96
CA ILE A 686 2.51 25.27 -16.17
C ILE A 686 3.36 25.00 -14.94
N ASN A 687 3.47 23.72 -14.58
CA ASN A 687 4.47 23.23 -13.64
C ASN A 687 5.13 21.96 -14.20
N VAL A 688 6.44 22.01 -14.43
CA VAL A 688 7.24 20.81 -14.74
C VAL A 688 7.86 20.31 -13.46
N LEU A 689 7.41 19.15 -12.96
CA LEU A 689 7.91 18.63 -11.67
C LEU A 689 9.38 18.20 -11.77
N GLY A 690 9.80 17.72 -12.93
CA GLY A 690 11.17 17.28 -13.19
C GLY A 690 11.65 16.24 -12.17
N HIS A 691 12.91 16.38 -11.76
CA HIS A 691 13.60 15.39 -10.91
C HIS A 691 13.09 15.32 -9.46
N LEU A 692 12.23 16.24 -9.01
CA LEU A 692 11.56 16.12 -7.71
C LEU A 692 10.79 14.78 -7.59
N GLN A 693 10.36 14.24 -8.71
CA GLN A 693 9.67 12.95 -8.81
C GLN A 693 10.56 11.74 -8.50
N GLN A 694 11.89 11.88 -8.42
CA GLN A 694 12.73 10.79 -7.90
C GLN A 694 12.57 10.62 -6.38
N GLY A 695 11.97 11.61 -5.72
CA GLY A 695 11.78 11.65 -4.29
C GLY A 695 13.08 11.96 -3.53
N GLY A 696 12.97 11.97 -2.21
CA GLY A 696 14.09 12.10 -1.29
C GLY A 696 14.32 10.78 -0.54
N ALA A 697 13.75 10.69 0.65
CA ALA A 697 13.75 9.45 1.41
C ALA A 697 12.78 8.42 0.78
N PRO A 698 13.20 7.16 0.59
CA PRO A 698 12.33 6.13 0.02
C PRO A 698 11.13 5.86 0.94
N THR A 699 9.98 5.56 0.34
CA THR A 699 8.75 5.19 1.08
C THR A 699 8.91 3.87 1.83
N PRO A 700 8.06 3.59 2.83
CA PRO A 700 8.06 2.30 3.52
C PRO A 700 7.90 1.13 2.54
N PHE A 701 7.04 1.29 1.52
CA PHE A 701 6.86 0.29 0.46
C PHE A 701 8.17 0.02 -0.29
N ASP A 702 8.83 1.04 -0.87
CA ASP A 702 10.05 0.84 -1.65
C ASP A 702 11.22 0.30 -0.80
N ARG A 703 11.30 0.67 0.49
CA ARG A 703 12.29 0.11 1.42
C ARG A 703 12.03 -1.37 1.70
N ASN A 704 10.80 -1.73 2.05
CA ASN A 704 10.42 -3.09 2.37
C ASN A 704 10.50 -3.97 1.12
N TYR A 705 9.90 -3.52 0.01
CA TYR A 705 9.88 -4.24 -1.26
C TYR A 705 11.30 -4.45 -1.80
N GLY A 706 12.16 -3.42 -1.77
CA GLY A 706 13.58 -3.56 -2.12
C GLY A 706 14.28 -4.60 -1.24
N THR A 707 14.08 -4.53 0.08
CA THR A 707 14.64 -5.52 1.02
C THR A 707 14.19 -6.94 0.67
N LYS A 708 12.90 -7.15 0.38
CA LYS A 708 12.34 -8.46 0.00
C LYS A 708 12.90 -8.98 -1.32
N LEU A 709 12.96 -8.14 -2.35
CA LEU A 709 13.50 -8.53 -3.66
C LEU A 709 14.98 -8.89 -3.56
N GLY A 710 15.79 -8.13 -2.81
CA GLY A 710 17.20 -8.45 -2.62
C GLY A 710 17.43 -9.79 -1.90
N VAL A 711 16.63 -10.10 -0.87
CA VAL A 711 16.69 -11.40 -0.17
C VAL A 711 16.30 -12.53 -1.11
N LYS A 712 15.14 -12.42 -1.77
CA LYS A 712 14.63 -13.45 -2.67
C LYS A 712 15.55 -13.68 -3.87
N ALA A 713 16.06 -12.62 -4.48
CA ALA A 713 16.99 -12.70 -5.61
C ALA A 713 18.25 -13.48 -5.21
N MET A 714 18.84 -13.21 -4.06
CA MET A 714 20.06 -13.89 -3.62
C MET A 714 19.85 -15.34 -3.22
N LEU A 715 18.71 -15.66 -2.61
CA LEU A 715 18.36 -17.05 -2.32
C LEU A 715 18.19 -17.84 -3.62
N TRP A 716 17.43 -17.30 -4.57
CA TRP A 716 17.23 -17.90 -5.89
C TRP A 716 18.54 -18.07 -6.66
N MET A 717 19.41 -17.04 -6.67
CA MET A 717 20.72 -17.12 -7.31
C MET A 717 21.59 -18.20 -6.65
N SER A 718 21.55 -18.34 -5.32
CA SER A 718 22.30 -19.35 -4.60
C SER A 718 21.89 -20.77 -4.98
N GLU A 719 20.57 -21.01 -5.12
CA GLU A 719 20.01 -22.29 -5.57
C GLU A 719 20.40 -22.57 -7.03
N LYS A 720 20.20 -21.59 -7.92
CA LYS A 720 20.56 -21.73 -9.34
C LYS A 720 22.05 -21.93 -9.58
N LEU A 721 22.91 -21.34 -8.75
CA LEU A 721 24.36 -21.57 -8.81
C LEU A 721 24.69 -23.03 -8.49
N GLN A 722 24.01 -23.66 -7.54
CA GLN A 722 24.21 -25.07 -7.21
C GLN A 722 23.73 -25.98 -8.34
N GLU A 723 22.57 -25.69 -8.94
CA GLU A 723 22.03 -26.43 -10.09
C GLU A 723 22.92 -26.32 -11.34
N ALA A 724 23.50 -25.13 -11.57
CA ALA A 724 24.34 -24.84 -12.72
C ALA A 724 25.81 -25.28 -12.54
N TYR A 725 26.20 -25.75 -11.36
CA TYR A 725 27.55 -26.21 -11.08
C TYR A 725 27.80 -27.59 -11.71
N ARG A 726 28.68 -27.66 -12.72
CA ARG A 726 29.00 -28.90 -13.45
C ARG A 726 30.49 -28.96 -13.78
N LYS A 727 31.11 -30.13 -13.61
CA LYS A 727 32.53 -30.39 -13.97
C LYS A 727 33.52 -29.35 -13.41
N GLY A 728 33.28 -28.87 -12.18
CA GLY A 728 34.18 -27.91 -11.52
C GLY A 728 33.98 -26.43 -11.90
N ARG A 729 33.02 -26.10 -12.78
CA ARG A 729 32.67 -24.71 -13.15
C ARG A 729 31.16 -24.48 -13.12
N VAL A 730 30.74 -23.23 -12.93
CA VAL A 730 29.34 -22.83 -13.16
C VAL A 730 29.14 -22.65 -14.66
N PHE A 731 28.10 -23.28 -15.22
CA PHE A 731 27.74 -23.11 -16.63
C PHE A 731 26.21 -23.04 -16.77
N ALA A 732 25.70 -21.81 -16.76
CA ALA A 732 24.29 -21.48 -16.77
C ALA A 732 23.88 -20.90 -18.14
N ASN A 733 23.48 -21.78 -19.07
CA ASN A 733 23.07 -21.40 -20.43
C ASN A 733 21.57 -21.61 -20.70
N SER A 734 20.80 -22.05 -19.71
CA SER A 734 19.35 -22.21 -19.83
C SER A 734 18.63 -20.86 -19.72
N ALA A 735 17.43 -20.75 -20.29
CA ALA A 735 16.65 -19.51 -20.22
C ALA A 735 16.29 -19.12 -18.77
N ASP A 736 16.03 -20.10 -17.91
CA ASP A 736 15.70 -19.92 -16.49
C ASP A 736 16.91 -19.54 -15.61
N SER A 737 18.11 -19.42 -16.18
CA SER A 737 19.30 -18.94 -15.46
C SER A 737 19.47 -17.42 -15.49
N ALA A 738 18.65 -16.71 -16.28
CA ALA A 738 18.67 -15.26 -16.41
C ALA A 738 17.25 -14.71 -16.32
N CYS A 739 16.86 -14.24 -15.14
CA CYS A 739 15.48 -13.86 -14.85
C CYS A 739 15.35 -12.43 -14.32
N VAL A 740 14.20 -11.82 -14.58
CA VAL A 740 13.72 -10.63 -13.87
C VAL A 740 12.88 -11.11 -12.69
N ILE A 741 13.18 -10.62 -11.48
CA ILE A 741 12.34 -10.85 -10.30
C ILE A 741 11.32 -9.72 -10.17
N GLY A 742 10.04 -10.06 -10.00
CA GLY A 742 8.96 -9.08 -9.98
C GLY A 742 7.75 -9.56 -9.21
N LEU A 743 6.94 -8.62 -8.72
CA LEU A 743 5.61 -8.96 -8.19
C LEU A 743 4.67 -9.15 -9.37
N ARG A 744 4.01 -10.30 -9.48
CA ARG A 744 2.91 -10.51 -10.42
C ARG A 744 1.67 -10.91 -9.64
N LYS A 745 0.66 -10.05 -9.64
CA LYS A 745 -0.56 -10.21 -8.82
C LYS A 745 -0.22 -10.30 -7.32
N LYS A 746 -0.03 -11.52 -6.80
CA LYS A 746 0.21 -11.80 -5.38
C LYS A 746 1.58 -12.45 -5.10
N THR A 747 2.25 -12.96 -6.12
CA THR A 747 3.46 -13.76 -5.97
C THR A 747 4.67 -13.07 -6.55
N VAL A 748 5.84 -13.32 -5.94
CA VAL A 748 7.11 -12.81 -6.46
C VAL A 748 7.65 -13.85 -7.42
N ALA A 749 7.54 -13.58 -8.72
CA ALA A 749 7.93 -14.52 -9.76
C ALA A 749 9.29 -14.18 -10.37
N PHE A 750 9.98 -15.20 -10.87
CA PHE A 750 11.18 -15.07 -11.69
C PHE A 750 10.80 -15.36 -13.14
N SER A 751 10.88 -14.34 -13.99
CA SER A 751 10.50 -14.45 -15.40
C SER A 751 11.75 -14.41 -16.28
N PRO A 752 12.00 -15.40 -17.17
CA PRO A 752 13.16 -15.40 -18.06
C PRO A 752 13.24 -14.13 -18.90
N VAL A 753 14.43 -13.53 -18.96
CA VAL A 753 14.69 -12.30 -19.74
C VAL A 753 14.36 -12.51 -21.23
N THR A 754 14.59 -13.72 -21.76
CA THR A 754 14.28 -14.09 -23.15
C THR A 754 12.79 -14.13 -23.46
N GLU A 755 11.95 -14.43 -22.46
CA GLU A 755 10.49 -14.41 -22.62
C GLU A 755 9.97 -12.98 -22.53
N LEU A 756 10.45 -12.20 -21.55
CA LEU A 756 10.07 -10.80 -21.39
C LEU A 756 10.46 -9.95 -22.60
N LYS A 757 11.59 -10.25 -23.25
CA LYS A 757 12.00 -9.62 -24.51
C LYS A 757 10.89 -9.68 -25.58
N LYS A 758 10.14 -10.79 -25.67
CA LYS A 758 9.09 -10.97 -26.70
C LYS A 758 7.88 -10.07 -26.47
N VAL A 759 7.64 -9.68 -25.22
CA VAL A 759 6.49 -8.86 -24.80
C VAL A 759 6.90 -7.43 -24.43
N THR A 760 8.05 -6.97 -24.95
CA THR A 760 8.57 -5.62 -24.72
C THR A 760 8.67 -4.86 -26.03
N ASP A 761 8.14 -3.65 -26.03
CA ASP A 761 8.46 -2.63 -27.02
C ASP A 761 9.77 -1.93 -26.59
N PHE A 762 10.88 -2.23 -27.27
CA PHE A 762 12.18 -1.64 -26.96
C PHE A 762 12.35 -0.22 -27.51
N GLU A 763 11.56 0.18 -28.51
CA GLU A 763 11.61 1.53 -29.09
C GLU A 763 11.07 2.53 -28.07
N HIS A 764 9.90 2.23 -27.50
CA HIS A 764 9.25 3.06 -26.49
C HIS A 764 9.61 2.65 -25.05
N ARG A 765 10.29 1.52 -24.87
CA ARG A 765 10.66 0.91 -23.58
C ARG A 765 9.44 0.65 -22.70
N LEU A 766 8.45 -0.05 -23.26
CA LEU A 766 7.18 -0.37 -22.61
C LEU A 766 6.90 -1.87 -22.59
N PRO A 767 6.28 -2.41 -21.53
CA PRO A 767 5.64 -3.71 -21.59
C PRO A 767 4.38 -3.63 -22.46
N GLN A 768 4.07 -4.69 -23.21
CA GLN A 768 2.86 -4.75 -24.04
C GLN A 768 1.56 -4.77 -23.23
N GLU A 769 1.60 -5.35 -22.04
CA GLU A 769 0.45 -5.39 -21.12
C GLU A 769 0.75 -4.60 -19.85
N GLN A 770 -0.16 -3.70 -19.49
CA GLN A 770 -0.03 -2.80 -18.34
C GLN A 770 -1.30 -2.84 -17.50
N TRP A 771 -1.21 -3.41 -16.30
CA TRP A 771 -2.37 -3.62 -15.40
C TRP A 771 -3.07 -2.32 -14.98
N TRP A 772 -2.33 -1.22 -14.94
CA TRP A 772 -2.78 0.07 -14.44
C TRP A 772 -3.62 0.86 -15.45
N LEU A 773 -3.65 0.46 -16.73
CA LEU A 773 -4.53 1.08 -17.73
C LEU A 773 -6.01 0.94 -17.34
N ASN A 774 -6.37 -0.14 -16.63
CA ASN A 774 -7.71 -0.35 -16.07
C ASN A 774 -8.12 0.74 -15.06
N LEU A 775 -7.18 1.48 -14.47
CA LEU A 775 -7.45 2.56 -13.53
C LEU A 775 -7.88 3.87 -14.22
N ARG A 776 -7.73 3.97 -15.54
CA ARG A 776 -8.02 5.20 -16.27
C ARG A 776 -9.49 5.55 -16.33
N LEU A 777 -10.34 4.53 -16.45
CA LEU A 777 -11.79 4.70 -16.37
C LEU A 777 -12.16 5.36 -15.05
N MET A 778 -11.55 4.88 -13.95
CA MET A 778 -11.72 5.48 -12.63
C MET A 778 -11.29 6.95 -12.64
N LEU A 779 -10.14 7.34 -13.20
CA LEU A 779 -9.74 8.75 -13.28
C LEU A 779 -10.81 9.64 -13.93
N LYS A 780 -11.39 9.22 -15.07
CA LYS A 780 -12.46 9.97 -15.75
C LYS A 780 -13.74 10.03 -14.89
N MET A 781 -14.09 8.95 -14.20
CA MET A 781 -15.23 8.91 -13.27
C MET A 781 -15.04 9.85 -12.07
N LEU A 782 -13.85 9.86 -11.47
CA LEU A 782 -13.48 10.75 -10.38
C LEU A 782 -13.46 12.24 -10.81
N ALA A 783 -13.34 12.51 -12.11
CA ALA A 783 -13.38 13.87 -12.66
C ALA A 783 -14.77 14.29 -13.18
N ASN A 784 -15.79 13.43 -13.10
CA ASN A 784 -17.17 13.69 -13.58
C ASN A 784 -17.31 13.84 -15.11
N TYR A 785 -16.53 13.10 -15.91
CA TYR A 785 -16.79 12.99 -17.36
C TYR A 785 -17.98 12.09 -17.64
N GLN A 786 -18.73 12.39 -18.70
CA GLN A 786 -19.81 11.50 -19.18
C GLN A 786 -19.22 10.19 -19.73
N ILE A 787 -19.50 9.06 -19.08
CA ILE A 787 -18.92 7.76 -19.45
C ILE A 787 -19.98 6.65 -19.38
N SER A 788 -19.88 5.64 -20.27
CA SER A 788 -20.70 4.43 -20.20
C SER A 788 -20.13 3.43 -19.19
N LEU A 789 -20.95 3.00 -18.23
CA LEU A 789 -20.56 2.01 -17.21
C LEU A 789 -20.45 0.57 -17.72
N THR A 790 -20.86 0.30 -18.97
CA THR A 790 -20.70 -1.02 -19.59
C THR A 790 -19.25 -1.47 -19.70
N GLU A 791 -18.30 -0.53 -19.65
CA GLU A 791 -16.87 -0.82 -19.72
C GLU A 791 -16.25 -1.16 -18.35
N TYR A 792 -16.97 -0.94 -17.24
CA TYR A 792 -16.47 -1.30 -15.92
C TYR A 792 -16.68 -2.78 -15.62
N ILE A 793 -15.58 -3.49 -15.35
CA ILE A 793 -15.62 -4.90 -14.96
C ILE A 793 -15.74 -4.97 -13.44
N SER A 794 -16.93 -5.33 -12.94
CA SER A 794 -17.17 -5.48 -11.50
C SER A 794 -16.53 -6.75 -10.92
N GLY A 795 -16.11 -6.66 -9.66
CA GLY A 795 -15.57 -7.80 -8.92
C GLY A 795 -16.67 -8.82 -8.59
N LYS A 796 -16.37 -10.12 -8.77
CA LYS A 796 -17.26 -11.19 -8.31
C LYS A 796 -17.08 -11.42 -6.80
N MET A 797 -18.12 -11.94 -6.16
CA MET A 797 -18.03 -12.35 -4.76
C MET A 797 -17.20 -13.64 -4.67
N GLU A 798 -16.18 -13.63 -3.82
CA GLU A 798 -15.28 -14.75 -3.59
C GLU A 798 -15.39 -15.24 -2.14
N HIS A 799 -15.47 -16.56 -1.95
CA HIS A 799 -15.53 -17.14 -0.59
C HIS A 799 -14.14 -17.15 0.08
N VAL A 800 -14.15 -16.90 1.39
CA VAL A 800 -12.96 -16.91 2.24
C VAL A 800 -12.82 -18.30 2.87
N THR A 801 -11.91 -19.09 2.33
CA THR A 801 -11.47 -20.35 2.90
C THR A 801 -10.04 -20.19 3.43
N ARG A 802 -9.63 -20.98 4.43
CA ARG A 802 -8.20 -21.09 4.79
C ARG A 802 -7.33 -21.42 3.58
N ARG A 803 -7.90 -22.13 2.59
CA ARG A 803 -7.29 -22.42 1.29
C ARG A 803 -7.19 -21.18 0.37
N THR A 804 -8.17 -20.28 0.27
CA THR A 804 -8.02 -19.04 -0.52
C THR A 804 -7.08 -18.02 0.14
N LEU A 805 -6.86 -18.12 1.46
CA LEU A 805 -5.80 -17.40 2.18
C LEU A 805 -4.42 -18.07 2.06
N SER A 806 -4.35 -19.37 1.69
CA SER A 806 -3.10 -20.16 1.67
C SER A 806 -2.68 -20.71 0.29
N ILE A 807 -3.54 -20.70 -0.73
CA ILE A 807 -3.24 -21.28 -2.04
C ILE A 807 -2.65 -20.23 -2.97
N GLU A 808 -1.32 -20.31 -3.05
CA GLU A 808 -0.58 -20.55 -4.29
C GLU A 808 0.81 -21.01 -3.81
N LYS A 809 1.19 -22.27 -4.00
CA LYS A 809 2.60 -22.68 -3.76
C LYS A 809 3.47 -22.05 -4.87
N GLY A 810 3.62 -20.73 -4.81
CA GLY A 810 4.60 -19.95 -5.54
C GLY A 810 5.63 -19.44 -4.54
N PHE A 811 6.89 -19.75 -4.82
CA PHE A 811 8.04 -19.13 -4.18
C PHE A 811 7.96 -17.60 -4.20
#